data_AF-A0A443N2J2-F1
#
_entry.id   AF-A0A443N2J2-F1
#
_cell.length_a   1.000
_cell.length_b   1.000
_cell.length_c   1.000
_cell.angle_alpha   90.00
_cell.angle_beta   90.00
_cell.angle_gamma   90.00
#
_symmetry.space_group_name_H-M   'P 1'
#
loop_
_entity.id
_entity.type
_entity.pdbx_description
1 polymer ?
#
loop_
_entity_poly.entity_id
_entity_poly.type
_entity_poly.pdbx_seq_one_letter_code
_entity_poly.pdbx_strand_id
1 'polypeptide(L)'
;MEGERGRVCVTGAGGFIGSWVVKLLLSEGYMVHGTVREPDDEKNAHLKILDKAKENLQLFKANLLDYDSLLSAIKGCNGVFHVASPVLGNIELIEPAVTGTLNVLKACSVMSIKRVVVVSSIGAVHMNPNWPKDKVMDEDCWSDKEYCKISEEAFNWYSLSKTMAESEALEYAKKNTLEVVTVCPSWVMGPMLQPSINSSSTFLILLLQGKFETIENKNYVLVDVRDVAEALLLVYEKQEASGRYICGAHHFRYRDLIHKLQAMYPNYNYPKNFVEVDEELKLSSEKLMRLGWKYRSLEETLVDTVEYIEETGSVCVTGAGGYLASWLVKLLLSKGYKVHGTVREPDDEKNAHLKKLERAEENLQLFKANLLDYGFLSAAITGCSGVFHVASPVPSGSGLLLLAVDEALTYNYTNAQRIFCGGFFGPASHVTILQVELIEPAVTGTVNVLKACSEAGVKRVVVVSSGAAVAMNPNWPKDKVIDEDCWSDEQYCKTTENWYCASKTIAEREALQYADKNNLDVITVCPALILGPLLQSTANTSSLFLVKLLKGGLETTENKTRAIVDVRDVAEALLLTYEKPEASRRYICASHIIQIRDLVGKLRSMYPNYKYPKNFTDVDGNGNMNMSSEKLKRLGWQCRPLEETLRERGREKKNGRERECMRDGCRRVSSIMASEASPLEGIQDSVNLSDDEKNAHLKKLERAEENLQLFKANLLDYGSLSAAITGCSGVFHVASPVDLIEPAVTGTVNVLKACSEAGVKRVVVVSSGAAILMNPNWPKDKVMDEDCWSDEQYCKTTENWYCASKTIAERAALQYADKNNLDVITVCPTQILGPLLQSTANASSLFLVKLLKGGLETMENKTRVIVDVRDVAEALLLTYEKPEASGRYICAPHIIQIRDLVGKLRSMHPNYKYPKNFTDSAGDVKISSEKLKRLGWQCRPLEETLVNTRERGREKKDGRERECMRDGCRRVSSIMASEASPLEGIQDDEKNAHLKKLERAEENLQLFKANLLDYGSLSAAITGCSGVFHVASPVPSGTLTYNYTYAQRIFCGGFLGPASHITILQVDLIEPAVTGTVNVLKACSEAGVKRVVVVSSGAAILMNPNWPKDKVMDEDCWSDEQYCKTTEQKGRLCSIWIKNNLDVINSLPNPNTWSSAAIHCKRKQLIFGQATERRVRNNGKQNAGELLMCEML
;
A
#
# COMPACT_ATOMS: atom_id res chain seq x y z
N MET A 1 43.00 29.43 31.75
CA MET A 1 43.06 28.78 30.41
C MET A 1 43.43 27.34 30.66
N GLU A 2 42.43 26.47 30.75
CA GLU A 2 42.66 25.03 30.77
C GLU A 2 42.95 24.60 29.32
N GLY A 3 43.90 23.69 29.12
CA GLY A 3 44.29 23.26 27.78
C GLY A 3 43.24 22.34 27.16
N GLU A 4 42.97 22.50 25.86
CA GLU A 4 42.11 21.59 25.10
C GLU A 4 42.62 20.15 25.27
N ARG A 5 41.74 19.18 25.63
CA ARG A 5 42.14 17.76 25.78
C ARG A 5 42.46 17.06 24.45
N GLY A 6 42.50 17.80 23.35
CA GLY A 6 42.70 17.31 22.01
C GLY A 6 41.41 16.89 21.32
N ARG A 7 41.56 16.20 20.19
CA ARG A 7 40.47 15.85 19.27
C ARG A 7 40.35 14.33 19.16
N VAL A 8 39.13 13.80 19.19
CA VAL A 8 38.88 12.35 19.12
C VAL A 8 37.74 12.02 18.17
N CYS A 9 37.81 10.88 17.48
CA CYS A 9 36.76 10.41 16.59
C CYS A 9 35.90 9.34 17.30
N VAL A 10 34.57 9.46 17.22
CA VAL A 10 33.62 8.46 17.75
C VAL A 10 32.84 7.89 16.56
N THR A 11 33.15 6.65 16.17
CA THR A 11 32.44 6.02 15.04
C THR A 11 31.04 5.58 15.48
N GLY A 12 29.99 5.93 14.75
CA GLY A 12 28.62 5.56 15.11
C GLY A 12 28.04 6.43 16.23
N ALA A 13 28.38 7.71 16.23
CA ALA A 13 28.02 8.69 17.26
C ALA A 13 26.51 8.75 17.59
N GLY A 14 25.63 8.55 16.60
CA GLY A 14 24.17 8.53 16.80
C GLY A 14 23.60 7.24 17.41
N GLY A 15 24.42 6.21 17.67
CA GLY A 15 23.99 4.99 18.38
C GLY A 15 23.87 5.19 19.89
N PHE A 16 23.27 4.22 20.59
CA PHE A 16 22.99 4.30 22.04
C PHE A 16 24.24 4.59 22.89
N ILE A 17 25.22 3.69 22.87
CA ILE A 17 26.51 3.90 23.57
C ILE A 17 27.26 5.10 22.97
N GLY A 18 27.24 5.25 21.63
CA GLY A 18 27.95 6.32 20.92
C GLY A 18 27.51 7.72 21.36
N SER A 19 26.21 7.92 21.60
CA SER A 19 25.65 9.21 22.01
C SER A 19 26.10 9.61 23.42
N TRP A 20 26.20 8.64 24.33
CA TRP A 20 26.70 8.86 25.68
C TRP A 20 28.21 9.08 25.72
N VAL A 21 28.99 8.36 24.89
CA VAL A 21 30.43 8.63 24.70
C VAL A 21 30.65 10.04 24.16
N VAL A 22 29.90 10.48 23.15
CA VAL A 22 29.96 11.87 22.64
C VAL A 22 29.62 12.88 23.75
N LYS A 23 28.52 12.67 24.48
CA LYS A 23 28.09 13.56 25.58
C LYS A 23 29.17 13.70 26.67
N LEU A 24 29.77 12.59 27.10
CA LEU A 24 30.81 12.58 28.12
C LEU A 24 32.09 13.30 27.65
N LEU A 25 32.53 13.01 26.43
CA LEU A 25 33.70 13.66 25.82
C LEU A 25 33.52 15.18 25.68
N LEU A 26 32.33 15.63 25.28
CA LEU A 26 32.01 17.06 25.21
C LEU A 26 32.04 17.71 26.61
N SER A 27 31.44 17.08 27.63
CA SER A 27 31.49 17.61 29.00
C SER A 27 32.92 17.74 29.53
N GLU A 28 33.79 16.75 29.27
CA GLU A 28 35.20 16.72 29.67
C GLU A 28 36.12 17.64 28.85
N GLY A 29 35.61 18.32 27.81
CA GLY A 29 36.34 19.33 27.04
C GLY A 29 37.15 18.80 25.86
N TYR A 30 36.77 17.65 25.29
CA TYR A 30 37.32 17.16 24.02
C TYR A 30 36.62 17.81 22.81
N MET A 31 37.38 18.00 21.73
CA MET A 31 36.78 18.15 20.40
C MET A 31 36.41 16.76 19.85
N VAL A 32 35.18 16.60 19.36
CA VAL A 32 34.63 15.30 18.94
C VAL A 32 34.30 15.30 17.45
N HIS A 33 34.90 14.38 16.70
CA HIS A 33 34.47 14.01 15.35
C HIS A 33 33.48 12.84 15.45
N GLY A 34 32.17 13.11 15.39
CA GLY A 34 31.15 12.06 15.47
C GLY A 34 30.80 11.50 14.09
N THR A 35 31.02 10.21 13.83
CA THR A 35 30.68 9.62 12.53
C THR A 35 29.27 9.05 12.50
N VAL A 36 28.51 9.38 11.46
CA VAL A 36 27.12 8.96 11.23
C VAL A 36 26.91 8.73 9.73
N ARG A 37 25.90 7.93 9.34
CA ARG A 37 25.65 7.62 7.92
C ARG A 37 25.24 8.86 7.11
N GLU A 38 24.51 9.77 7.73
CA GLU A 38 24.04 11.04 7.18
C GLU A 38 24.05 12.10 8.31
N PRO A 39 24.87 13.17 8.24
CA PRO A 39 25.00 14.17 9.32
C PRO A 39 23.76 15.04 9.56
N ASP A 40 22.91 15.17 8.55
CA ASP A 40 21.73 16.05 8.57
C ASP A 40 20.41 15.27 8.68
N ASP A 41 20.50 13.96 8.88
CA ASP A 41 19.37 13.10 9.25
C ASP A 41 18.96 13.38 10.71
N GLU A 42 17.67 13.69 10.88
CA GLU A 42 17.03 14.12 12.13
C GLU A 42 17.25 13.17 13.31
N LYS A 43 17.47 11.87 13.07
CA LYS A 43 17.77 10.91 14.16
C LYS A 43 19.11 11.15 14.87
N ASN A 44 19.90 12.12 14.40
CA ASN A 44 21.13 12.60 15.03
C ASN A 44 20.97 14.01 15.64
N ALA A 45 19.79 14.63 15.58
CA ALA A 45 19.56 15.98 16.10
C ALA A 45 19.82 16.06 17.61
N HIS A 46 19.59 14.97 18.35
CA HIS A 46 19.93 14.85 19.78
C HIS A 46 21.42 15.09 20.08
N LEU A 47 22.32 14.83 19.13
CA LEU A 47 23.75 15.14 19.27
C LEU A 47 24.04 16.64 19.12
N LYS A 48 23.30 17.32 18.24
CA LYS A 48 23.47 18.75 17.92
C LYS A 48 23.01 19.67 19.07
N ILE A 49 22.19 19.15 20.00
CA ILE A 49 21.67 19.85 21.19
C ILE A 49 22.38 19.48 22.52
N LEU A 50 23.41 18.63 22.49
CA LEU A 50 24.21 18.35 23.69
C LEU A 50 24.98 19.61 24.15
N ASP A 51 25.27 19.71 25.45
CA ASP A 51 26.13 20.78 25.97
C ASP A 51 27.48 20.81 25.23
N LYS A 52 27.99 22.02 24.97
CA LYS A 52 29.20 22.31 24.17
C LYS A 52 29.22 21.75 22.73
N ALA A 53 28.17 21.06 22.25
CA ALA A 53 28.19 20.43 20.92
C ALA A 53 28.39 21.43 19.78
N LYS A 54 27.78 22.62 19.87
CA LYS A 54 27.92 23.68 18.86
C LYS A 54 29.36 24.17 18.65
N GLU A 55 30.19 24.03 19.68
CA GLU A 55 31.60 24.45 19.68
C GLU A 55 32.54 23.29 19.38
N ASN A 56 32.27 22.13 19.98
CA ASN A 56 33.20 21.01 20.05
C ASN A 56 32.80 19.76 19.27
N LEU A 57 31.57 19.64 18.76
CA LEU A 57 31.13 18.49 17.95
C LEU A 57 31.10 18.82 16.46
N GLN A 58 31.82 18.04 15.66
CA GLN A 58 31.68 18.02 14.20
C GLN A 58 31.17 16.64 13.76
N LEU A 59 30.03 16.60 13.05
CA LEU A 59 29.49 15.36 12.49
C LEU A 59 30.07 15.09 11.09
N PHE A 60 30.47 13.84 10.85
CA PHE A 60 31.03 13.37 9.59
C PHE A 60 30.16 12.30 8.96
N LYS A 61 29.90 12.43 7.67
CA LYS A 61 29.29 11.38 6.83
C LYS A 61 30.29 10.24 6.68
N ALA A 62 29.98 9.07 7.23
CA ALA A 62 30.83 7.90 7.07
C ALA A 62 30.07 6.57 7.09
N ASN A 63 30.63 5.58 6.40
CA ASN A 63 30.24 4.19 6.45
C ASN A 63 31.48 3.34 6.78
N LEU A 64 31.34 2.29 7.59
CA LEU A 64 32.46 1.41 7.96
C LEU A 64 33.10 0.69 6.76
N LEU A 65 32.32 0.51 5.68
CA LEU A 65 32.79 -0.08 4.44
C LEU A 65 33.35 0.94 3.44
N ASP A 66 33.25 2.24 3.74
CA ASP A 66 33.81 3.35 2.96
C ASP A 66 35.07 3.89 3.67
N TYR A 67 36.22 3.39 3.24
CA TYR A 67 37.52 3.69 3.84
C TYR A 67 37.90 5.18 3.76
N ASP A 68 37.56 5.86 2.67
CA ASP A 68 37.91 7.28 2.47
C ASP A 68 37.04 8.19 3.35
N SER A 69 35.78 7.79 3.62
CA SER A 69 34.94 8.47 4.61
C SER A 69 35.49 8.35 6.04
N LEU A 70 36.07 7.19 6.39
CA LEU A 70 36.72 6.96 7.68
C LEU A 70 38.02 7.76 7.81
N LEU A 71 38.88 7.76 6.78
CA LEU A 71 40.07 8.62 6.74
C LEU A 71 39.70 10.09 6.93
N SER A 72 38.65 10.56 6.24
CA SER A 72 38.17 11.94 6.32
C SER A 72 37.69 12.32 7.72
N ALA A 73 37.00 11.40 8.43
CA ALA A 73 36.53 11.62 9.79
C ALA A 73 37.63 11.48 10.86
N ILE A 74 38.63 10.61 10.66
CA ILE A 74 39.72 10.38 11.62
C ILE A 74 40.80 11.46 11.52
N LYS A 75 40.94 12.12 10.36
CA LYS A 75 41.94 13.17 10.09
C LYS A 75 41.99 14.25 11.18
N GLY A 76 43.17 14.41 11.79
CA GLY A 76 43.44 15.41 12.81
C GLY A 76 43.03 15.01 14.25
N CYS A 77 42.52 13.80 14.45
CA CYS A 77 42.27 13.26 15.79
C CYS A 77 43.58 12.75 16.44
N ASN A 78 43.58 12.65 17.77
CA ASN A 78 44.62 12.03 18.59
C ASN A 78 44.29 10.57 18.94
N GLY A 79 43.00 10.23 18.96
CA GLY A 79 42.46 8.92 19.33
C GLY A 79 41.10 8.63 18.69
N VAL A 80 40.69 7.36 18.71
CA VAL A 80 39.43 6.90 18.11
C VAL A 80 38.68 5.93 19.03
N PHE A 81 37.38 6.16 19.20
CA PHE A 81 36.42 5.28 19.87
C PHE A 81 35.60 4.55 18.79
N HIS A 82 35.92 3.29 18.54
CA HIS A 82 35.24 2.46 17.57
C HIS A 82 34.00 1.77 18.19
N VAL A 83 32.89 2.51 18.26
CA VAL A 83 31.59 2.05 18.80
C VAL A 83 30.68 1.43 17.72
N ALA A 84 30.86 1.81 16.46
CA ALA A 84 29.97 1.40 15.36
C ALA A 84 30.11 -0.09 15.04
N SER A 85 28.98 -0.80 15.05
CA SER A 85 28.90 -2.23 14.73
C SER A 85 27.48 -2.55 14.22
N PRO A 86 27.31 -3.46 13.24
CA PRO A 86 25.99 -4.01 12.92
C PRO A 86 25.47 -4.90 14.07
N VAL A 87 24.15 -5.03 14.20
CA VAL A 87 23.51 -5.65 15.40
C VAL A 87 22.44 -6.72 15.07
N LEU A 88 21.83 -6.72 13.88
CA LEU A 88 20.73 -7.64 13.53
C LEU A 88 21.28 -8.99 13.04
N GLY A 89 21.18 -10.02 13.89
CA GLY A 89 21.91 -11.28 13.76
C GLY A 89 21.48 -12.21 12.61
N ASN A 90 22.25 -12.19 11.53
CA ASN A 90 22.37 -13.29 10.56
C ASN A 90 23.86 -13.49 10.19
N ILE A 91 24.17 -14.48 9.34
CA ILE A 91 25.55 -14.76 8.92
C ILE A 91 26.22 -13.59 8.16
N GLU A 92 25.42 -12.78 7.44
CA GLU A 92 25.88 -11.62 6.67
C GLU A 92 26.44 -10.50 7.55
N LEU A 93 26.24 -10.55 8.87
CA LEU A 93 26.73 -9.56 9.83
C LEU A 93 28.24 -9.67 10.11
N ILE A 94 28.85 -10.84 9.87
CA ILE A 94 30.25 -11.14 10.21
C ILE A 94 31.22 -10.30 9.37
N GLU A 95 31.13 -10.38 8.05
CA GLU A 95 32.07 -9.72 7.14
C GLU A 95 32.03 -8.18 7.28
N PRO A 96 30.87 -7.50 7.39
CA PRO A 96 30.82 -6.06 7.64
C PRO A 96 31.36 -5.64 9.00
N ALA A 97 31.20 -6.46 10.05
CA ALA A 97 31.77 -6.16 11.37
C ALA A 97 33.30 -6.23 11.34
N VAL A 98 33.85 -7.33 10.83
CA VAL A 98 35.31 -7.54 10.71
C VAL A 98 35.95 -6.52 9.76
N THR A 99 35.40 -6.36 8.56
CA THR A 99 35.92 -5.42 7.55
C THR A 99 35.81 -3.98 8.03
N GLY A 100 34.70 -3.61 8.68
CA GLY A 100 34.52 -2.29 9.27
C GLY A 100 35.56 -1.96 10.34
N THR A 101 35.83 -2.91 11.24
CA THR A 101 36.84 -2.77 12.30
C THR A 101 38.24 -2.64 11.71
N LEU A 102 38.60 -3.51 10.76
CA LEU A 102 39.89 -3.44 10.06
C LEU A 102 40.07 -2.15 9.25
N ASN A 103 39.00 -1.61 8.65
CA ASN A 103 39.06 -0.34 7.93
C ASN A 103 39.31 0.85 8.88
N VAL A 104 38.65 0.89 10.04
CA VAL A 104 38.91 1.90 11.07
C VAL A 104 40.37 1.83 11.54
N LEU A 105 40.90 0.63 11.83
CA LEU A 105 42.27 0.47 12.31
C LEU A 105 43.32 0.82 11.24
N LYS A 106 43.12 0.43 9.98
CA LYS A 106 43.97 0.87 8.85
C LYS A 106 43.98 2.41 8.70
N ALA A 107 42.81 3.03 8.83
CA ALA A 107 42.67 4.49 8.75
C ALA A 107 43.36 5.18 9.94
N CYS A 108 43.30 4.57 11.13
CA CYS A 108 44.04 5.02 12.32
C CYS A 108 45.55 4.97 12.10
N SER A 109 46.10 3.86 11.58
CA SER A 109 47.53 3.74 11.26
C SER A 109 47.98 4.75 10.20
N VAL A 110 47.20 4.96 9.12
CA VAL A 110 47.52 5.96 8.08
C VAL A 110 47.49 7.39 8.64
N MET A 111 46.56 7.69 9.55
CA MET A 111 46.46 9.00 10.21
C MET A 111 47.39 9.16 11.42
N SER A 112 48.29 8.19 11.69
CA SER A 112 49.20 8.18 12.84
C SER A 112 48.50 8.36 14.21
N ILE A 113 47.28 7.84 14.33
CA ILE A 113 46.57 7.74 15.60
C ILE A 113 47.38 6.85 16.54
N LYS A 114 47.55 7.27 17.80
CA LYS A 114 48.28 6.47 18.80
C LYS A 114 47.40 5.34 19.36
N ARG A 115 46.23 5.71 19.88
CA ARG A 115 45.36 4.84 20.69
C ARG A 115 43.95 4.73 20.12
N VAL A 116 43.43 3.51 20.04
CA VAL A 116 42.07 3.19 19.62
C VAL A 116 41.38 2.34 20.68
N VAL A 117 40.17 2.74 21.09
CA VAL A 117 39.31 1.95 21.97
C VAL A 117 38.21 1.29 21.12
N VAL A 118 38.12 -0.03 21.15
CA VAL A 118 37.18 -0.82 20.33
C VAL A 118 36.08 -1.42 21.20
N VAL A 119 34.81 -1.22 20.82
CA VAL A 119 33.66 -1.77 21.54
C VAL A 119 33.32 -3.15 20.98
N SER A 120 33.81 -4.19 21.65
CA SER A 120 33.45 -5.59 21.45
C SER A 120 32.07 -5.89 22.08
N SER A 121 31.89 -7.04 22.70
CA SER A 121 30.72 -7.43 23.50
C SER A 121 31.08 -8.63 24.37
N ILE A 122 30.33 -8.84 25.44
CA ILE A 122 30.39 -10.07 26.25
C ILE A 122 30.17 -11.36 25.43
N GLY A 123 29.49 -11.27 24.28
CA GLY A 123 29.36 -12.36 23.30
C GLY A 123 30.69 -12.79 22.64
N ALA A 124 31.77 -12.01 22.79
CA ALA A 124 33.13 -12.42 22.42
C ALA A 124 33.89 -13.19 23.52
N VAL A 125 33.27 -13.35 24.70
CA VAL A 125 33.86 -13.95 25.90
C VAL A 125 33.19 -15.29 26.26
N HIS A 126 31.85 -15.32 26.34
CA HIS A 126 31.15 -16.38 27.08
C HIS A 126 30.56 -17.53 26.26
N MET A 127 30.56 -17.47 24.92
CA MET A 127 29.89 -18.48 24.10
C MET A 127 30.79 -19.70 23.87
N ASN A 128 31.11 -20.41 24.95
CA ASN A 128 31.99 -21.57 24.95
C ASN A 128 31.35 -22.72 25.78
N PRO A 129 30.86 -23.79 25.15
CA PRO A 129 30.12 -24.86 25.82
C PRO A 129 31.05 -25.80 26.63
N ASN A 130 32.37 -25.70 26.40
CA ASN A 130 33.39 -26.50 27.05
C ASN A 130 33.98 -25.80 28.29
N TRP A 131 33.45 -24.63 28.69
CA TRP A 131 33.94 -23.89 29.84
C TRP A 131 33.45 -24.50 31.17
N PRO A 132 34.31 -24.63 32.21
CA PRO A 132 33.89 -25.14 33.52
C PRO A 132 32.87 -24.20 34.20
N LYS A 133 31.68 -24.72 34.55
CA LYS A 133 30.55 -23.95 35.13
C LYS A 133 30.85 -23.31 36.51
N ASP A 134 31.88 -23.81 37.18
CA ASP A 134 32.41 -23.32 38.45
C ASP A 134 33.43 -22.19 38.28
N LYS A 135 34.09 -22.08 37.13
CA LYS A 135 35.16 -21.10 36.88
C LYS A 135 34.62 -19.78 36.34
N VAL A 136 34.94 -18.68 37.05
CA VAL A 136 34.70 -17.31 36.57
C VAL A 136 35.44 -17.05 35.25
N MET A 137 34.76 -16.42 34.30
CA MET A 137 35.33 -15.91 33.06
C MET A 137 35.93 -14.52 33.24
N ASP A 138 37.12 -14.30 32.69
CA ASP A 138 37.93 -13.09 32.76
C ASP A 138 38.32 -12.61 31.34
N GLU A 139 39.14 -11.56 31.26
CA GLU A 139 39.59 -11.01 29.97
C GLU A 139 40.34 -11.99 29.05
N ASP A 140 40.90 -13.09 29.57
CA ASP A 140 41.58 -14.10 28.75
C ASP A 140 40.61 -15.12 28.12
N CYS A 141 39.33 -15.07 28.49
CA CYS A 141 38.30 -15.99 28.04
C CYS A 141 37.72 -15.60 26.66
N TRP A 142 37.52 -16.59 25.78
CA TRP A 142 37.00 -16.38 24.43
C TRP A 142 35.86 -17.34 24.10
N SER A 143 34.89 -16.81 23.36
CA SER A 143 33.83 -17.59 22.72
C SER A 143 34.38 -18.56 21.67
N ASP A 144 33.80 -19.74 21.59
CA ASP A 144 34.17 -20.78 20.64
C ASP A 144 33.58 -20.45 19.25
N LYS A 145 34.48 -20.23 18.28
CA LYS A 145 34.11 -19.82 16.91
C LYS A 145 33.37 -20.89 16.12
N GLU A 146 33.48 -22.17 16.48
CA GLU A 146 32.74 -23.25 15.81
C GLU A 146 31.39 -23.48 16.48
N TYR A 147 31.32 -23.45 17.81
CA TYR A 147 30.05 -23.52 18.54
C TYR A 147 29.07 -22.42 18.08
N CYS A 148 29.56 -21.19 17.92
CA CYS A 148 28.73 -20.07 17.46
C CYS A 148 28.20 -20.22 16.01
N LYS A 149 28.67 -21.20 15.23
CA LYS A 149 28.14 -21.54 13.88
C LYS A 149 27.13 -22.70 13.88
N ILE A 150 27.18 -23.57 14.90
CA ILE A 150 26.41 -24.83 14.94
C ILE A 150 24.92 -24.58 15.20
N SER A 151 24.61 -23.50 15.91
CA SER A 151 23.26 -23.03 16.18
C SER A 151 22.77 -22.04 15.11
N GLU A 152 21.54 -22.22 14.60
CA GLU A 152 20.89 -21.25 13.71
C GLU A 152 20.40 -19.96 14.43
N GLU A 153 20.66 -19.84 15.75
CA GLU A 153 20.19 -18.73 16.59
C GLU A 153 20.89 -17.39 16.30
N ALA A 154 20.09 -16.33 16.12
CA ALA A 154 20.55 -14.98 15.77
C ALA A 154 21.59 -14.38 16.74
N PHE A 155 21.52 -14.71 18.04
CA PHE A 155 22.47 -14.24 19.06
C PHE A 155 23.88 -14.83 18.87
N ASN A 156 23.98 -16.01 18.28
CA ASN A 156 25.23 -16.75 18.18
C ASN A 156 26.02 -16.28 16.94
N TRP A 157 25.34 -15.88 15.87
CA TRP A 157 25.93 -15.12 14.76
C TRP A 157 26.48 -13.75 15.19
N TYR A 158 25.79 -13.03 16.09
CA TYR A 158 26.31 -11.79 16.68
C TYR A 158 27.53 -12.04 17.57
N SER A 159 27.50 -13.10 18.38
CA SER A 159 28.62 -13.51 19.21
C SER A 159 29.85 -13.87 18.38
N LEU A 160 29.66 -14.62 17.28
CA LEU A 160 30.72 -14.94 16.31
C LEU A 160 31.31 -13.69 15.66
N SER A 161 30.48 -12.75 15.19
CA SER A 161 30.96 -11.53 14.53
C SER A 161 31.81 -10.65 15.45
N LYS A 162 31.39 -10.49 16.72
CA LYS A 162 32.16 -9.80 17.76
C LYS A 162 33.45 -10.53 18.09
N THR A 163 33.41 -11.85 18.28
CA THR A 163 34.60 -12.69 18.51
C THR A 163 35.62 -12.53 17.38
N MET A 164 35.17 -12.56 16.12
CA MET A 164 36.04 -12.40 14.96
C MET A 164 36.60 -10.98 14.87
N ALA A 165 35.76 -9.95 14.91
CA ALA A 165 36.19 -8.55 14.79
C ALA A 165 37.16 -8.14 15.90
N GLU A 166 36.94 -8.58 17.15
CA GLU A 166 37.86 -8.32 18.25
C GLU A 166 39.20 -9.06 18.08
N SER A 167 39.17 -10.34 17.67
CA SER A 167 40.40 -11.11 17.44
C SER A 167 41.26 -10.52 16.31
N GLU A 168 40.63 -10.07 15.22
CA GLU A 168 41.31 -9.39 14.10
C GLU A 168 41.83 -8.00 14.51
N ALA A 169 41.12 -7.27 15.37
CA ALA A 169 41.58 -5.98 15.89
C ALA A 169 42.88 -6.11 16.70
N LEU A 170 42.94 -7.09 17.61
CA LEU A 170 44.12 -7.35 18.43
C LEU A 170 45.28 -7.92 17.60
N GLU A 171 45.00 -8.75 16.59
CA GLU A 171 46.01 -9.24 15.65
C GLU A 171 46.56 -8.14 14.74
N TYR A 172 45.72 -7.18 14.31
CA TYR A 172 46.16 -6.00 13.57
C TYR A 172 47.05 -5.10 14.44
N ALA A 173 46.67 -4.86 15.69
CA ALA A 173 47.43 -4.05 16.65
C ALA A 173 48.88 -4.55 16.82
N LYS A 174 49.04 -5.85 17.11
CA LYS A 174 50.35 -6.52 17.25
C LYS A 174 51.26 -6.33 16.03
N LYS A 175 50.68 -6.30 14.83
CA LYS A 175 51.40 -6.26 13.54
C LYS A 175 51.75 -4.84 13.06
N ASN A 176 51.02 -3.82 13.53
CA ASN A 176 51.09 -2.45 12.98
C ASN A 176 51.49 -1.38 14.02
N THR A 177 51.92 -1.77 15.22
CA THR A 177 52.33 -0.85 16.32
C THR A 177 51.26 0.17 16.73
N LEU A 178 49.99 -0.12 16.45
CA LEU A 178 48.83 0.67 16.85
C LEU A 178 48.36 0.21 18.23
N GLU A 179 48.19 1.13 19.18
CA GLU A 179 47.72 0.79 20.51
C GLU A 179 46.20 0.59 20.48
N VAL A 180 45.76 -0.66 20.62
CA VAL A 180 44.34 -1.03 20.63
C VAL A 180 43.97 -1.60 21.99
N VAL A 181 42.95 -1.01 22.61
CA VAL A 181 42.30 -1.53 23.82
C VAL A 181 40.88 -1.92 23.46
N THR A 182 40.45 -3.12 23.83
CA THR A 182 39.08 -3.59 23.59
C THR A 182 38.29 -3.58 24.89
N VAL A 183 37.02 -3.18 24.81
CA VAL A 183 36.07 -3.27 25.93
C VAL A 183 34.90 -4.15 25.51
N CYS A 184 34.48 -5.05 26.40
CA CYS A 184 33.40 -6.01 26.20
C CYS A 184 32.22 -5.66 27.14
N PRO A 185 31.31 -4.75 26.76
CA PRO A 185 30.09 -4.50 27.53
C PRO A 185 29.21 -5.75 27.63
N SER A 186 28.58 -5.93 28.78
CA SER A 186 27.48 -6.88 29.00
C SER A 186 26.16 -6.30 28.45
N TRP A 187 25.00 -6.71 28.96
CA TRP A 187 23.73 -6.09 28.56
C TRP A 187 23.69 -4.63 29.02
N VAL A 188 23.50 -3.70 28.08
CA VAL A 188 23.53 -2.27 28.38
C VAL A 188 22.10 -1.73 28.52
N MET A 189 21.79 -1.13 29.66
CA MET A 189 20.54 -0.39 29.91
C MET A 189 20.85 1.05 30.37
N GLY A 190 19.84 1.81 30.78
CA GLY A 190 19.95 3.22 31.13
C GLY A 190 19.23 4.16 30.15
N PRO A 191 19.15 5.46 30.48
CA PRO A 191 18.36 6.44 29.73
C PRO A 191 18.90 6.68 28.32
N MET A 192 18.02 6.88 27.34
CA MET A 192 18.41 7.03 25.93
C MET A 192 18.53 8.49 25.51
N LEU A 193 19.51 8.81 24.68
CA LEU A 193 19.68 10.14 24.08
C LEU A 193 19.15 10.17 22.65
N GLN A 194 19.34 9.08 21.91
CA GLN A 194 18.83 8.88 20.56
C GLN A 194 17.33 8.53 20.58
N PRO A 195 16.54 8.88 19.54
CA PRO A 195 15.09 8.68 19.54
C PRO A 195 14.64 7.21 19.42
N SER A 196 15.54 6.30 19.01
CA SER A 196 15.25 4.88 18.75
C SER A 196 15.59 3.96 19.92
N ILE A 197 14.69 3.02 20.21
CA ILE A 197 14.85 1.97 21.22
C ILE A 197 15.95 0.99 20.80
N ASN A 198 16.83 0.61 21.74
CA ASN A 198 17.86 -0.40 21.53
C ASN A 198 17.37 -1.82 21.91
N SER A 199 18.01 -2.86 21.37
CA SER A 199 17.59 -4.26 21.54
C SER A 199 17.57 -4.75 22.99
N SER A 200 18.48 -4.30 23.86
CA SER A 200 18.51 -4.69 25.28
C SER A 200 17.34 -4.06 26.05
N SER A 201 17.00 -2.81 25.76
CA SER A 201 15.83 -2.15 26.35
C SER A 201 14.50 -2.68 25.78
N THR A 202 14.45 -3.16 24.54
CA THR A 202 13.25 -3.86 24.00
C THR A 202 12.84 -5.04 24.87
N PHE A 203 13.79 -5.82 25.40
CA PHE A 203 13.49 -6.92 26.31
C PHE A 203 12.82 -6.44 27.60
N LEU A 204 13.31 -5.35 28.22
CA LEU A 204 12.69 -4.76 29.41
C LEU A 204 11.26 -4.27 29.12
N ILE A 205 11.03 -3.65 27.96
CA ILE A 205 9.70 -3.21 27.52
C ILE A 205 8.74 -4.40 27.38
N LEU A 206 9.16 -5.49 26.72
CA LEU A 206 8.35 -6.70 26.57
C LEU A 206 8.04 -7.36 27.93
N LEU A 207 9.00 -7.33 28.86
CA LEU A 207 8.86 -7.87 30.22
C LEU A 207 7.86 -7.06 31.07
N LEU A 208 7.89 -5.71 30.98
CA LEU A 208 6.92 -4.83 31.64
C LEU A 208 5.53 -4.90 31.01
N GLN A 209 5.45 -5.12 29.69
CA GLN A 209 4.19 -5.39 28.98
C GLN A 209 3.60 -6.78 29.27
N GLY A 210 4.24 -7.61 30.11
CA GLY A 210 3.76 -8.96 30.44
C GLY A 210 3.72 -9.93 29.27
N LYS A 211 4.59 -9.72 28.26
CA LYS A 211 4.60 -10.51 27.01
C LYS A 211 5.09 -11.95 27.17
N PHE A 212 5.73 -12.26 28.28
CA PHE A 212 6.19 -13.61 28.61
C PHE A 212 5.34 -14.15 29.76
N GLU A 213 4.56 -15.19 29.52
CA GLU A 213 3.87 -15.95 30.59
C GLU A 213 4.86 -16.78 31.40
N THR A 214 5.85 -17.34 30.69
CA THR A 214 6.91 -18.22 31.21
C THR A 214 8.27 -17.72 30.71
N ILE A 215 9.30 -17.77 31.55
CA ILE A 215 10.68 -17.40 31.19
C ILE A 215 11.69 -18.38 31.80
N GLU A 216 12.80 -18.63 31.09
CA GLU A 216 13.92 -19.42 31.61
C GLU A 216 14.70 -18.59 32.65
N ASN A 217 15.02 -19.15 33.82
CA ASN A 217 15.65 -18.43 34.92
C ASN A 217 17.19 -18.31 34.76
N LYS A 218 17.62 -17.90 33.57
CA LYS A 218 19.02 -17.71 33.17
C LYS A 218 19.70 -16.60 33.96
N ASN A 219 21.01 -16.73 34.16
CA ASN A 219 21.88 -15.70 34.73
C ASN A 219 22.31 -14.68 33.66
N TYR A 220 22.22 -13.39 33.98
CA TYR A 220 22.64 -12.30 33.11
C TYR A 220 23.54 -11.30 33.84
N VAL A 221 24.28 -10.51 33.05
CA VAL A 221 25.12 -9.42 33.53
C VAL A 221 24.72 -8.12 32.84
N LEU A 222 24.47 -7.08 33.62
CA LEU A 222 23.99 -5.77 33.18
C LEU A 222 24.98 -4.66 33.54
N VAL A 223 24.99 -3.59 32.74
CA VAL A 223 25.76 -2.36 32.99
C VAL A 223 24.97 -1.14 32.48
N ASP A 224 25.16 0.03 33.11
CA ASP A 224 24.55 1.28 32.64
C ASP A 224 25.32 1.83 31.42
N VAL A 225 24.60 2.42 30.46
CA VAL A 225 25.18 3.08 29.29
C VAL A 225 26.13 4.23 29.64
N ARG A 226 25.88 4.89 30.78
CA ARG A 226 26.77 5.91 31.36
C ARG A 226 28.04 5.28 31.90
N ASP A 227 27.93 4.19 32.65
CA ASP A 227 29.08 3.44 33.19
C ASP A 227 29.95 2.88 32.05
N VAL A 228 29.34 2.46 30.92
CA VAL A 228 30.06 2.04 29.70
C VAL A 228 30.79 3.22 29.06
N ALA A 229 30.17 4.41 28.94
CA ALA A 229 30.84 5.59 28.40
C ALA A 229 32.03 6.01 29.29
N GLU A 230 31.85 5.98 30.61
CA GLU A 230 32.89 6.24 31.61
C GLU A 230 34.03 5.20 31.55
N ALA A 231 33.71 3.91 31.38
CA ALA A 231 34.71 2.85 31.15
C ALA A 231 35.53 3.09 29.87
N LEU A 232 34.87 3.46 28.77
CA LEU A 232 35.52 3.70 27.48
C LEU A 232 36.49 4.89 27.56
N LEU A 233 36.09 5.99 28.21
CA LEU A 233 36.98 7.12 28.44
C LEU A 233 38.15 6.76 29.38
N LEU A 234 37.88 6.01 30.46
CA LEU A 234 38.91 5.60 31.42
C LEU A 234 40.02 4.78 30.74
N VAL A 235 39.68 3.80 29.91
CA VAL A 235 40.70 3.02 29.18
C VAL A 235 41.36 3.81 28.05
N TYR A 236 40.75 4.90 27.57
CA TYR A 236 41.41 5.82 26.65
C TYR A 236 42.48 6.67 27.35
N GLU A 237 42.18 7.28 28.50
CA GLU A 237 43.10 8.18 29.21
C GLU A 237 44.23 7.45 29.98
N LYS A 238 43.95 6.27 30.55
CA LYS A 238 44.91 5.54 31.41
C LYS A 238 46.02 4.88 30.59
N GLN A 239 47.25 5.39 30.65
CA GLN A 239 48.39 4.82 29.90
C GLN A 239 48.63 3.33 30.18
N GLU A 240 48.39 2.89 31.42
CA GLU A 240 48.49 1.47 31.85
C GLU A 240 47.39 0.54 31.28
N ALA A 241 46.31 1.10 30.70
CA ALA A 241 45.23 0.30 30.13
C ALA A 241 45.67 -0.41 28.84
N SER A 242 45.55 -1.73 28.80
CA SER A 242 46.08 -2.55 27.70
C SER A 242 45.32 -3.87 27.50
N GLY A 243 45.21 -4.31 26.24
CA GLY A 243 44.52 -5.54 25.85
C GLY A 243 42.99 -5.41 25.96
N ARG A 244 42.35 -6.43 26.53
CA ARG A 244 40.89 -6.54 26.69
C ARG A 244 40.43 -6.06 28.06
N TYR A 245 39.16 -5.68 28.21
CA TYR A 245 38.49 -5.36 29.48
C TYR A 245 37.02 -5.79 29.42
N ILE A 246 36.54 -6.52 30.43
CA ILE A 246 35.11 -6.83 30.57
C ILE A 246 34.42 -5.67 31.30
N CYS A 247 33.24 -5.27 30.81
CA CYS A 247 32.45 -4.17 31.36
C CYS A 247 31.04 -4.68 31.70
N GLY A 248 30.91 -5.28 32.89
CA GLY A 248 29.67 -5.71 33.51
C GLY A 248 29.63 -5.28 34.97
N ALA A 249 28.47 -4.87 35.47
CA ALA A 249 28.30 -4.34 36.82
C ALA A 249 27.46 -5.26 37.72
N HIS A 250 26.29 -5.67 37.24
CA HIS A 250 25.26 -6.34 38.04
C HIS A 250 24.96 -7.74 37.53
N HIS A 251 25.16 -8.75 38.38
CA HIS A 251 24.80 -10.14 38.10
C HIS A 251 23.44 -10.47 38.74
N PHE A 252 22.54 -11.10 38.00
CA PHE A 252 21.24 -11.56 38.50
C PHE A 252 20.70 -12.76 37.71
N ARG A 253 19.77 -13.52 38.30
CA ARG A 253 18.86 -14.37 37.53
C ARG A 253 17.61 -13.57 37.14
N TYR A 254 16.95 -13.94 36.03
CA TYR A 254 15.74 -13.20 35.59
C TYR A 254 14.62 -13.16 36.64
N ARG A 255 14.46 -14.21 37.46
CA ARG A 255 13.54 -14.21 38.62
C ARG A 255 13.81 -13.05 39.58
N ASP A 256 15.08 -12.80 39.91
CA ASP A 256 15.46 -11.78 40.88
C ASP A 256 15.28 -10.37 40.30
N LEU A 257 15.60 -10.19 39.00
CA LEU A 257 15.27 -8.96 38.27
C LEU A 257 13.76 -8.70 38.26
N ILE A 258 12.94 -9.72 37.98
CA ILE A 258 11.48 -9.60 37.93
C ILE A 258 10.90 -9.29 39.32
N HIS A 259 11.36 -9.95 40.39
CA HIS A 259 10.97 -9.60 41.76
C HIS A 259 11.36 -8.16 42.13
N LYS A 260 12.53 -7.69 41.70
CA LYS A 260 13.00 -6.32 41.95
C LYS A 260 12.16 -5.29 41.18
N LEU A 261 11.84 -5.56 39.92
CA LEU A 261 10.94 -4.73 39.12
C LEU A 261 9.51 -4.72 39.68
N GLN A 262 8.97 -5.87 40.12
CA GLN A 262 7.68 -5.97 40.81
C GLN A 262 7.63 -5.11 42.09
N ALA A 263 8.72 -5.05 42.85
CA ALA A 263 8.80 -4.25 44.07
C ALA A 263 8.85 -2.73 43.79
N MET A 264 9.50 -2.31 42.70
CA MET A 264 9.60 -0.90 42.31
C MET A 264 8.38 -0.40 41.52
N TYR A 265 7.82 -1.24 40.65
CA TYR A 265 6.74 -0.91 39.70
C TYR A 265 5.59 -1.94 39.74
N PRO A 266 4.90 -2.12 40.87
CA PRO A 266 3.92 -3.19 41.09
C PRO A 266 2.67 -3.15 40.19
N ASN A 267 2.49 -2.10 39.37
CA ASN A 267 1.34 -1.92 38.48
C ASN A 267 1.51 -2.60 37.11
N TYR A 268 2.70 -3.10 36.77
CA TYR A 268 2.93 -3.84 35.52
C TYR A 268 2.59 -5.33 35.65
N ASN A 269 2.29 -5.97 34.52
CA ASN A 269 2.08 -7.41 34.45
C ASN A 269 3.43 -8.11 34.20
N TYR A 270 3.79 -9.08 35.04
CA TYR A 270 5.09 -9.74 35.00
C TYR A 270 4.97 -11.25 34.75
N PRO A 271 6.02 -11.91 34.23
CA PRO A 271 6.07 -13.36 34.09
C PRO A 271 5.89 -14.05 35.45
N LYS A 272 5.09 -15.12 35.47
CA LYS A 272 4.73 -15.85 36.71
C LYS A 272 5.40 -17.21 36.80
N ASN A 273 5.71 -17.82 35.65
CA ASN A 273 6.31 -19.14 35.56
C ASN A 273 7.80 -19.02 35.23
N PHE A 274 8.63 -19.75 35.99
CA PHE A 274 10.09 -19.78 35.81
C PHE A 274 10.55 -21.21 35.53
N VAL A 275 11.25 -21.40 34.41
CA VAL A 275 11.92 -22.67 34.08
C VAL A 275 13.35 -22.57 34.57
N GLU A 276 13.73 -23.33 35.60
CA GLU A 276 15.13 -23.37 36.05
C GLU A 276 16.02 -24.05 35.00
N VAL A 277 17.18 -23.44 34.75
CA VAL A 277 18.21 -23.98 33.86
C VAL A 277 19.57 -24.00 34.56
N ASP A 278 20.40 -24.98 34.22
CA ASP A 278 21.72 -25.19 34.82
C ASP A 278 22.80 -24.37 34.07
N GLU A 279 22.64 -23.05 34.04
CA GLU A 279 23.55 -22.11 33.37
C GLU A 279 23.92 -20.94 34.29
N GLU A 280 25.16 -20.92 34.77
CA GLU A 280 25.68 -19.85 35.63
C GLU A 280 26.78 -19.03 34.94
N LEU A 281 26.38 -17.93 34.30
CA LEU A 281 27.28 -16.97 33.70
C LEU A 281 28.00 -16.14 34.77
N LYS A 282 29.21 -16.58 35.14
CA LYS A 282 30.12 -15.90 36.06
C LYS A 282 31.21 -15.17 35.26
N LEU A 283 31.23 -13.85 35.35
CA LEU A 283 32.17 -12.96 34.66
C LEU A 283 32.84 -12.04 35.68
N SER A 284 34.08 -11.63 35.42
CA SER A 284 34.80 -10.65 36.23
C SER A 284 35.05 -9.36 35.47
N SER A 285 34.78 -8.22 36.10
CA SER A 285 35.25 -6.89 35.67
C SER A 285 36.36 -6.34 36.58
N GLU A 286 37.00 -7.18 37.40
CA GLU A 286 38.04 -6.73 38.34
C GLU A 286 39.18 -5.98 37.66
N LYS A 287 39.60 -6.38 36.46
CA LYS A 287 40.67 -5.69 35.72
C LYS A 287 40.30 -4.24 35.40
N LEU A 288 39.04 -3.99 35.07
CA LEU A 288 38.50 -2.65 34.80
C LEU A 288 38.31 -1.85 36.09
N MET A 289 37.79 -2.48 37.16
CA MET A 289 37.66 -1.85 38.48
C MET A 289 39.02 -1.43 39.06
N ARG A 290 40.09 -2.22 38.84
CA ARG A 290 41.47 -1.90 39.28
C ARG A 290 42.06 -0.65 38.58
N LEU A 291 41.55 -0.24 37.41
CA LEU A 291 41.90 1.06 36.80
C LEU A 291 41.21 2.27 37.48
N GLY A 292 40.26 2.01 38.37
CA GLY A 292 39.43 3.02 39.04
C GLY A 292 38.00 3.13 38.52
N TRP A 293 37.54 2.20 37.67
CA TRP A 293 36.15 2.18 37.19
C TRP A 293 35.17 1.95 38.35
N LYS A 294 34.02 2.62 38.26
CA LYS A 294 32.88 2.51 39.18
C LYS A 294 31.62 2.45 38.33
N TYR A 295 30.56 1.90 38.90
CA TYR A 295 29.27 1.75 38.24
C TYR A 295 28.12 2.15 39.16
N ARG A 296 26.98 2.46 38.55
CA ARG A 296 25.74 2.89 39.21
C ARG A 296 25.01 1.73 39.87
N SER A 297 24.01 2.02 40.71
CA SER A 297 23.19 0.96 41.30
C SER A 297 22.27 0.32 40.25
N LEU A 298 21.91 -0.95 40.43
CA LEU A 298 20.96 -1.64 39.54
C LEU A 298 19.59 -0.93 39.58
N GLU A 299 19.19 -0.47 40.77
CA GLU A 299 18.02 0.35 41.03
C GLU A 299 18.00 1.60 40.15
N GLU A 300 19.04 2.44 40.23
CA GLU A 300 19.21 3.67 39.43
C GLU A 300 19.15 3.39 37.92
N THR A 301 19.87 2.36 37.44
CA THR A 301 19.85 1.99 36.03
C THR A 301 18.47 1.54 35.55
N LEU A 302 17.75 0.76 36.37
CA LEU A 302 16.40 0.32 36.03
C LEU A 302 15.40 1.47 36.09
N VAL A 303 15.47 2.33 37.12
CA VAL A 303 14.59 3.49 37.29
C VAL A 303 14.72 4.45 36.12
N ASP A 304 15.93 4.91 35.82
CA ASP A 304 16.17 5.84 34.70
C ASP A 304 15.82 5.24 33.33
N THR A 305 15.79 3.91 33.21
CA THR A 305 15.31 3.24 31.98
C THR A 305 13.78 3.21 31.91
N VAL A 306 13.09 2.89 33.01
CA VAL A 306 11.63 2.80 33.05
C VAL A 306 10.99 4.19 32.97
N GLU A 307 11.48 5.17 33.72
CA GLU A 307 10.98 6.54 33.67
C GLU A 307 11.14 7.13 32.26
N TYR A 308 12.29 6.92 31.59
CA TYR A 308 12.45 7.31 30.18
C TYR A 308 11.43 6.64 29.24
N ILE A 309 11.08 5.37 29.47
CA ILE A 309 10.07 4.66 28.68
C ILE A 309 8.67 5.23 28.93
N GLU A 310 8.33 5.60 30.17
CA GLU A 310 7.03 6.20 30.50
C GLU A 310 6.91 7.65 30.03
N GLU A 311 7.93 8.49 30.25
CA GLU A 311 7.95 9.89 29.83
C GLU A 311 7.95 10.07 28.30
N THR A 312 8.59 9.16 27.56
CA THR A 312 8.68 9.26 26.09
C THR A 312 7.64 8.41 25.33
N GLY A 313 6.64 7.87 26.04
CA GLY A 313 5.61 6.99 25.48
C GLY A 313 4.87 7.60 24.29
N SER A 314 4.97 6.97 23.12
CA SER A 314 4.28 7.43 21.92
C SER A 314 2.77 7.18 21.98
N VAL A 315 2.01 7.82 21.08
CA VAL A 315 0.58 7.56 20.88
C VAL A 315 0.27 7.30 19.40
N CYS A 316 -0.58 6.32 19.10
CA CYS A 316 -0.99 6.04 17.73
C CYS A 316 -2.22 6.87 17.35
N VAL A 317 -2.23 7.48 16.15
CA VAL A 317 -3.42 8.13 15.57
C VAL A 317 -3.76 7.42 14.26
N THR A 318 -4.84 6.64 14.27
CA THR A 318 -5.23 5.90 13.06
C THR A 318 -5.84 6.84 12.02
N GLY A 319 -5.41 6.76 10.76
CA GLY A 319 -5.94 7.60 9.69
C GLY A 319 -5.48 9.06 9.75
N ALA A 320 -4.23 9.29 10.18
CA ALA A 320 -3.63 10.60 10.49
C ALA A 320 -3.84 11.68 9.41
N GLY A 321 -3.86 11.32 8.12
CA GLY A 321 -4.09 12.24 7.00
C GLY A 321 -5.54 12.73 6.83
N GLY A 322 -6.48 12.28 7.67
CA GLY A 322 -7.87 12.71 7.65
C GLY A 322 -8.11 14.06 8.33
N TYR A 323 -9.27 14.67 8.06
CA TYR A 323 -9.61 16.03 8.51
C TYR A 323 -9.49 16.25 10.04
N LEU A 324 -10.13 15.40 10.85
CA LEU A 324 -10.02 15.47 12.30
C LEU A 324 -8.66 14.97 12.81
N ALA A 325 -8.15 13.89 12.21
CA ALA A 325 -6.93 13.25 12.63
C ALA A 325 -5.70 14.16 12.48
N SER A 326 -5.61 14.94 11.39
CA SER A 326 -4.52 15.90 11.16
C SER A 326 -4.51 17.05 12.17
N TRP A 327 -5.67 17.51 12.63
CA TRP A 327 -5.78 18.47 13.75
C TRP A 327 -5.39 17.86 15.10
N LEU A 328 -5.75 16.60 15.35
CA LEU A 328 -5.33 15.87 16.55
C LEU A 328 -3.82 15.62 16.58
N VAL A 329 -3.24 15.16 15.46
CA VAL A 329 -1.77 15.01 15.29
C VAL A 329 -1.07 16.32 15.58
N LYS A 330 -1.54 17.43 14.99
CA LYS A 330 -1.00 18.77 15.25
C LYS A 330 -1.06 19.17 16.73
N LEU A 331 -2.18 18.89 17.41
CA LEU A 331 -2.34 19.18 18.83
C LEU A 331 -1.35 18.35 19.68
N LEU A 332 -1.25 17.05 19.42
CA LEU A 332 -0.35 16.12 20.10
C LEU A 332 1.13 16.54 19.94
N LEU A 333 1.56 16.88 18.72
CA LEU A 333 2.92 17.37 18.44
C LEU A 333 3.20 18.70 19.18
N SER A 334 2.24 19.63 19.20
CA SER A 334 2.39 20.90 19.94
C SER A 334 2.48 20.70 21.46
N LYS A 335 1.89 19.62 21.99
CA LYS A 335 2.00 19.18 23.38
C LYS A 335 3.28 18.38 23.67
N GLY A 336 4.00 17.93 22.64
CA GLY A 336 5.26 17.18 22.76
C GLY A 336 5.13 15.66 22.77
N TYR A 337 3.97 15.10 22.42
CA TYR A 337 3.84 13.66 22.22
C TYR A 337 4.60 13.20 20.97
N LYS A 338 5.27 12.04 21.06
CA LYS A 338 5.65 11.25 19.88
C LYS A 338 4.40 10.59 19.30
N VAL A 339 4.16 10.72 18.01
CA VAL A 339 2.94 10.28 17.32
C VAL A 339 3.26 9.25 16.24
N HIS A 340 2.62 8.08 16.33
CA HIS A 340 2.59 7.09 15.25
C HIS A 340 1.32 7.35 14.41
N GLY A 341 1.45 8.00 13.25
CA GLY A 341 0.31 8.33 12.39
C GLY A 341 0.07 7.26 11.33
N THR A 342 -1.06 6.55 11.37
CA THR A 342 -1.34 5.55 10.31
C THR A 342 -2.00 6.19 9.08
N VAL A 343 -1.54 5.82 7.90
CA VAL A 343 -2.07 6.27 6.60
C VAL A 343 -2.00 5.13 5.58
N ARG A 344 -2.80 5.18 4.52
CA ARG A 344 -2.77 4.14 3.47
C ARG A 344 -1.41 4.04 2.79
N GLU A 345 -0.81 5.19 2.45
CA GLU A 345 0.53 5.31 1.86
C GLU A 345 1.27 6.51 2.50
N PRO A 346 2.44 6.33 3.16
CA PRO A 346 3.15 7.41 3.88
C PRO A 346 3.65 8.57 3.02
N ASP A 347 3.97 8.32 1.76
CA ASP A 347 4.65 9.28 0.87
C ASP A 347 3.73 9.91 -0.20
N ASP A 348 2.45 9.56 -0.18
CA ASP A 348 1.40 10.22 -0.97
C ASP A 348 1.32 11.72 -0.66
N GLU A 349 1.29 12.56 -1.71
CA GLU A 349 1.27 14.03 -1.62
C GLU A 349 0.13 14.55 -0.72
N LYS A 350 -1.02 13.86 -0.63
CA LYS A 350 -2.13 14.23 0.26
C LYS A 350 -1.69 14.31 1.73
N ASN A 351 -0.70 13.51 2.13
CA ASN A 351 -0.15 13.47 3.48
C ASN A 351 0.99 14.48 3.71
N ALA A 352 1.47 15.17 2.66
CA ALA A 352 2.55 16.16 2.77
C ALA A 352 2.20 17.38 3.65
N HIS A 353 0.92 17.56 4.01
CA HIS A 353 0.49 18.57 4.98
C HIS A 353 0.83 18.17 6.43
N LEU A 354 0.98 16.87 6.74
CA LEU A 354 1.38 16.37 8.06
C LEU A 354 2.87 16.57 8.32
N LYS A 355 3.71 16.24 7.32
CA LYS A 355 5.17 16.45 7.38
C LYS A 355 5.56 17.94 7.54
N LYS A 356 4.62 18.85 7.27
CA LYS A 356 4.77 20.32 7.42
C LYS A 356 4.20 20.87 8.74
N LEU A 357 3.80 20.01 9.69
CA LEU A 357 3.37 20.45 11.01
C LEU A 357 4.59 20.72 11.91
N GLU A 358 4.45 21.68 12.81
CA GLU A 358 5.47 22.03 13.80
C GLU A 358 5.85 20.78 14.63
N ARG A 359 7.16 20.51 14.75
CA ARG A 359 7.74 19.32 15.41
C ARG A 359 7.37 17.95 14.79
N ALA A 360 6.81 17.91 13.58
CA ALA A 360 6.50 16.65 12.89
C ALA A 360 7.75 15.85 12.50
N GLU A 361 8.79 16.52 12.00
CA GLU A 361 10.10 15.92 11.67
C GLU A 361 10.66 15.15 12.89
N GLU A 362 10.75 15.81 14.04
CA GLU A 362 11.19 15.21 15.31
C GLU A 362 10.28 14.10 15.89
N ASN A 363 8.95 14.25 15.78
CA ASN A 363 8.00 13.52 16.64
C ASN A 363 6.82 12.85 15.91
N LEU A 364 6.73 12.86 14.57
CA LEU A 364 5.69 12.17 13.80
C LEU A 364 6.27 11.09 12.88
N GLN A 365 6.08 9.83 13.25
CA GLN A 365 6.36 8.69 12.37
C GLN A 365 5.08 8.27 11.63
N LEU A 366 5.11 8.28 10.29
CA LEU A 366 4.00 7.78 9.48
C LEU A 366 4.16 6.29 9.15
N PHE A 367 3.09 5.53 9.37
CA PHE A 367 3.03 4.09 9.11
C PHE A 367 2.04 3.78 7.99
N LYS A 368 2.46 2.96 7.02
CA LYS A 368 1.57 2.33 6.05
C LYS A 368 0.65 1.36 6.79
N ALA A 369 -0.66 1.57 6.77
CA ALA A 369 -1.64 0.61 7.31
C ALA A 369 -3.04 0.77 6.69
N ASN A 370 -3.78 -0.34 6.67
CA ASN A 370 -5.21 -0.39 6.39
C ASN A 370 -5.93 -0.92 7.64
N LEU A 371 -7.16 -0.47 7.91
CA LEU A 371 -7.95 -0.96 9.06
C LEU A 371 -8.26 -2.47 8.99
N LEU A 372 -8.20 -3.05 7.80
CA LEU A 372 -8.40 -4.49 7.57
C LEU A 372 -7.09 -5.30 7.54
N ASP A 373 -5.92 -4.64 7.61
CA ASP A 373 -4.63 -5.32 7.70
C ASP A 373 -4.11 -5.28 9.14
N TYR A 374 -4.27 -6.40 9.84
CA TYR A 374 -3.87 -6.52 11.24
C TYR A 374 -2.36 -6.39 11.47
N GLY A 375 -1.53 -6.81 10.51
CA GLY A 375 -0.07 -6.82 10.66
C GLY A 375 0.49 -5.40 10.71
N PHE A 376 0.08 -4.56 9.75
CA PHE A 376 0.50 -3.17 9.72
C PHE A 376 -0.09 -2.32 10.86
N LEU A 377 -1.32 -2.60 11.31
CA LEU A 377 -1.89 -1.95 12.50
C LEU A 377 -1.11 -2.29 13.77
N SER A 378 -0.81 -3.58 13.99
CA SER A 378 -0.04 -4.04 15.15
C SER A 378 1.36 -3.44 15.17
N ALA A 379 2.03 -3.36 14.01
CA ALA A 379 3.33 -2.69 13.87
C ALA A 379 3.28 -1.18 14.22
N ALA A 380 2.22 -0.48 13.84
CA ALA A 380 2.05 0.95 14.14
C ALA A 380 1.62 1.24 15.59
N ILE A 381 0.94 0.30 16.25
CA ILE A 381 0.45 0.43 17.65
C ILE A 381 1.49 -0.08 18.65
N THR A 382 2.40 -0.97 18.25
CA THR A 382 3.48 -1.49 19.11
C THR A 382 4.32 -0.35 19.70
N GLY A 383 4.49 -0.37 21.02
CA GLY A 383 5.23 0.65 21.78
C GLY A 383 4.44 1.90 22.15
N CYS A 384 3.19 2.05 21.67
CA CYS A 384 2.35 3.19 22.04
C CYS A 384 1.75 3.02 23.45
N SER A 385 1.79 4.10 24.23
CA SER A 385 1.10 4.23 25.52
C SER A 385 -0.42 4.33 25.37
N GLY A 386 -0.88 4.94 24.27
CA GLY A 386 -2.28 5.24 23.98
C GLY A 386 -2.60 5.23 22.49
N VAL A 387 -3.88 5.06 22.14
CA VAL A 387 -4.33 5.06 20.74
C VAL A 387 -5.59 5.90 20.54
N PHE A 388 -5.56 6.76 19.52
CA PHE A 388 -6.70 7.53 19.02
C PHE A 388 -7.21 6.91 17.72
N HIS A 389 -8.31 6.15 17.82
CA HIS A 389 -8.93 5.51 16.67
C HIS A 389 -9.88 6.49 15.95
N VAL A 390 -9.31 7.32 15.07
CA VAL A 390 -10.03 8.32 14.25
C VAL A 390 -10.43 7.79 12.86
N ALA A 391 -9.79 6.72 12.38
CA ALA A 391 -10.00 6.21 11.04
C ALA A 391 -11.39 5.56 10.91
N SER A 392 -12.12 5.92 9.86
CA SER A 392 -13.40 5.32 9.50
C SER A 392 -13.38 5.01 8.01
N PRO A 393 -13.81 3.81 7.56
CA PRO A 393 -14.06 3.60 6.14
C PRO A 393 -15.25 4.48 5.72
N VAL A 394 -15.02 5.22 4.63
CA VAL A 394 -16.03 5.94 3.86
C VAL A 394 -15.60 5.73 2.40
N PRO A 395 -16.47 5.21 1.51
CA PRO A 395 -16.05 4.93 0.14
C PRO A 395 -15.67 6.22 -0.60
N SER A 396 -14.54 6.18 -1.30
CA SER A 396 -14.00 7.30 -2.07
C SER A 396 -14.80 7.53 -3.36
N GLY A 397 -15.97 8.14 -3.18
CA GLY A 397 -16.99 8.42 -4.19
C GLY A 397 -18.32 8.86 -3.53
N SER A 398 -18.61 8.36 -2.33
CA SER A 398 -19.87 8.60 -1.60
C SER A 398 -20.03 10.00 -0.99
N GLY A 399 -19.20 10.98 -1.34
CA GLY A 399 -19.28 12.35 -0.78
C GLY A 399 -20.59 13.06 -1.11
N LEU A 400 -21.10 12.86 -2.33
CA LEU A 400 -22.45 13.27 -2.73
C LEU A 400 -23.53 12.35 -2.14
N LEU A 401 -23.24 11.04 -2.01
CA LEU A 401 -24.20 10.07 -1.49
C LEU A 401 -24.51 10.28 0.00
N LEU A 402 -23.55 10.65 0.84
CA LEU A 402 -23.80 11.00 2.24
C LEU A 402 -24.73 12.21 2.37
N LEU A 403 -24.61 13.19 1.47
CA LEU A 403 -25.52 14.34 1.42
C LEU A 403 -26.91 13.95 0.89
N ALA A 404 -26.98 13.01 -0.06
CA ALA A 404 -28.25 12.43 -0.52
C ALA A 404 -28.94 11.58 0.55
N VAL A 405 -28.19 10.93 1.46
CA VAL A 405 -28.75 10.19 2.62
C VAL A 405 -29.24 11.16 3.71
N ASP A 406 -28.58 12.30 3.91
CA ASP A 406 -29.08 13.37 4.81
C ASP A 406 -30.33 14.09 4.22
N GLU A 407 -30.47 14.08 2.90
CA GLU A 407 -31.68 14.46 2.14
C GLU A 407 -32.74 13.32 2.15
N ALA A 408 -32.34 12.04 2.27
CA ALA A 408 -33.27 10.89 2.39
C ALA A 408 -34.03 10.84 3.74
N LEU A 409 -33.63 11.64 4.72
CA LEU A 409 -34.34 11.81 6.00
C LEU A 409 -35.77 12.43 5.89
N THR A 410 -36.32 12.62 4.68
CA THR A 410 -37.58 13.38 4.50
C THR A 410 -38.64 12.77 3.57
N TYR A 411 -38.52 11.53 3.09
CA TYR A 411 -39.56 10.91 2.23
C TYR A 411 -40.16 9.61 2.78
N ASN A 412 -41.49 9.57 2.86
CA ASN A 412 -42.27 8.33 2.80
C ASN A 412 -42.27 7.82 1.34
N TYR A 413 -41.22 7.13 0.91
CA TYR A 413 -41.05 6.61 -0.45
C TYR A 413 -41.94 5.38 -0.74
N THR A 414 -43.25 5.59 -0.92
CA THR A 414 -44.17 4.56 -1.46
C THR A 414 -44.70 4.87 -2.86
N ASN A 415 -44.57 6.10 -3.38
CA ASN A 415 -45.16 6.48 -4.67
C ASN A 415 -44.18 7.03 -5.73
N ALA A 416 -43.07 7.66 -5.36
CA ALA A 416 -42.21 8.35 -6.32
C ALA A 416 -41.31 7.43 -7.19
N GLN A 417 -41.18 6.13 -6.86
CA GLN A 417 -40.55 5.14 -7.77
C GLN A 417 -41.34 4.95 -9.10
N ARG A 418 -42.63 5.34 -9.17
CA ARG A 418 -43.47 5.12 -10.36
C ARG A 418 -43.26 6.09 -11.53
N ILE A 419 -42.49 7.17 -11.36
CA ILE A 419 -42.41 8.26 -12.37
C ILE A 419 -41.03 8.34 -13.04
N PHE A 420 -39.95 7.91 -12.37
CA PHE A 420 -38.58 8.01 -12.92
C PHE A 420 -37.91 6.67 -13.30
N CYS A 421 -38.51 5.52 -12.97
CA CYS A 421 -37.96 4.20 -13.27
C CYS A 421 -38.75 3.50 -14.38
N GLY A 422 -38.40 3.78 -15.63
CA GLY A 422 -38.95 3.15 -16.84
C GLY A 422 -38.51 1.69 -17.07
N GLY A 423 -38.59 0.85 -16.04
CA GLY A 423 -38.34 -0.60 -16.12
C GLY A 423 -36.92 -1.07 -15.79
N PHE A 424 -36.85 -2.33 -15.36
CA PHE A 424 -35.67 -3.12 -14.95
C PHE A 424 -34.99 -2.71 -13.63
N PHE A 425 -34.58 -3.76 -12.90
CA PHE A 425 -34.08 -3.78 -11.51
C PHE A 425 -35.09 -3.39 -10.42
N GLY A 426 -35.17 -4.23 -9.39
CA GLY A 426 -36.04 -4.05 -8.22
C GLY A 426 -35.24 -3.74 -6.94
N PRO A 427 -35.90 -3.24 -5.88
CA PRO A 427 -35.21 -2.57 -4.75
C PRO A 427 -34.26 -3.45 -3.92
N ALA A 428 -34.32 -4.78 -4.03
CA ALA A 428 -33.55 -5.68 -3.16
C ALA A 428 -32.02 -5.67 -3.40
N SER A 429 -31.52 -5.24 -4.57
CA SER A 429 -30.10 -5.39 -4.93
C SER A 429 -29.18 -4.26 -4.44
N HIS A 430 -29.68 -3.05 -4.21
CA HIS A 430 -28.86 -1.95 -3.67
C HIS A 430 -28.64 -2.06 -2.15
N VAL A 431 -29.63 -2.57 -1.42
CA VAL A 431 -29.61 -2.80 0.04
C VAL A 431 -28.36 -3.59 0.46
N THR A 432 -28.08 -4.70 -0.22
CA THR A 432 -27.00 -5.64 0.14
C THR A 432 -25.60 -5.04 -0.03
N ILE A 433 -25.41 -4.14 -1.01
CA ILE A 433 -24.09 -3.57 -1.33
C ILE A 433 -23.65 -2.59 -0.24
N LEU A 434 -24.53 -1.63 0.12
CA LEU A 434 -24.22 -0.62 1.13
C LEU A 434 -24.06 -1.21 2.54
N GLN A 435 -24.74 -2.32 2.84
CA GLN A 435 -24.53 -3.07 4.08
C GLN A 435 -23.09 -3.58 4.21
N VAL A 436 -22.55 -4.19 3.16
CA VAL A 436 -21.18 -4.75 3.15
C VAL A 436 -20.12 -3.64 3.07
N GLU A 437 -20.30 -2.62 2.24
CA GLU A 437 -19.27 -1.58 2.04
C GLU A 437 -19.09 -0.61 3.22
N LEU A 438 -20.10 -0.44 4.09
CA LEU A 438 -20.07 0.53 5.20
C LEU A 438 -20.04 -0.09 6.60
N ILE A 439 -20.78 -1.18 6.87
CA ILE A 439 -20.87 -1.73 8.24
C ILE A 439 -19.65 -2.60 8.55
N GLU A 440 -19.41 -3.64 7.76
CA GLU A 440 -18.38 -4.64 8.05
C GLU A 440 -16.96 -4.02 8.12
N PRO A 441 -16.51 -3.18 7.16
CA PRO A 441 -15.22 -2.50 7.28
C PRO A 441 -15.08 -1.61 8.50
N ALA A 442 -16.17 -0.98 8.97
CA ALA A 442 -16.13 -0.09 10.14
C ALA A 442 -16.03 -0.88 11.44
N VAL A 443 -16.81 -1.95 11.56
CA VAL A 443 -16.80 -2.85 12.73
C VAL A 443 -15.49 -3.63 12.81
N THR A 444 -15.14 -4.37 11.76
CA THR A 444 -13.90 -5.16 11.70
C THR A 444 -12.66 -4.28 11.83
N GLY A 445 -12.67 -3.08 11.24
CA GLY A 445 -11.60 -2.10 11.41
C GLY A 445 -11.41 -1.63 12.85
N THR A 446 -12.51 -1.37 13.56
CA THR A 446 -12.49 -0.97 14.98
C THR A 446 -12.01 -2.11 15.87
N VAL A 447 -12.54 -3.32 15.67
CA VAL A 447 -12.15 -4.51 16.44
C VAL A 447 -10.68 -4.89 16.19
N ASN A 448 -10.16 -4.75 14.96
CA ASN A 448 -8.74 -4.94 14.66
C ASN A 448 -7.85 -3.97 15.43
N VAL A 449 -8.21 -2.68 15.48
CA VAL A 449 -7.44 -1.68 16.24
C VAL A 449 -7.46 -2.00 17.73
N LEU A 450 -8.63 -2.32 18.31
CA LEU A 450 -8.74 -2.66 19.72
C LEU A 450 -7.99 -3.95 20.10
N LYS A 451 -8.02 -4.97 19.22
CA LYS A 451 -7.23 -6.19 19.38
C LYS A 451 -5.73 -5.90 19.36
N ALA A 452 -5.27 -5.05 18.44
CA ALA A 452 -3.87 -4.61 18.41
C ALA A 452 -3.49 -3.80 19.66
N CYS A 453 -4.42 -3.01 20.22
CA CYS A 453 -4.20 -2.29 21.48
C CYS A 453 -4.06 -3.23 22.68
N SER A 454 -4.97 -4.22 22.82
CA SER A 454 -4.88 -5.26 23.85
C SER A 454 -3.62 -6.10 23.72
N GLU A 455 -3.26 -6.55 22.50
CA GLU A 455 -2.02 -7.31 22.29
C GLU A 455 -0.77 -6.46 22.57
N ALA A 456 -0.77 -5.15 22.28
CA ALA A 456 0.37 -4.27 22.52
C ALA A 456 0.50 -3.78 23.98
N GLY A 457 -0.50 -3.99 24.84
CA GLY A 457 -0.50 -3.50 26.22
C GLY A 457 -0.77 -1.99 26.34
N VAL A 458 -1.55 -1.42 25.41
CA VAL A 458 -1.96 0.00 25.40
C VAL A 458 -2.76 0.33 26.66
N LYS A 459 -2.39 1.42 27.36
CA LYS A 459 -3.04 1.81 28.63
C LYS A 459 -4.47 2.34 28.43
N ARG A 460 -4.75 3.04 27.32
CA ARG A 460 -6.06 3.63 27.00
C ARG A 460 -6.28 3.85 25.50
N VAL A 461 -7.51 3.64 25.02
CA VAL A 461 -7.93 3.91 23.63
C VAL A 461 -9.09 4.92 23.59
N VAL A 462 -8.99 5.92 22.73
CA VAL A 462 -10.08 6.87 22.43
C VAL A 462 -10.60 6.64 21.01
N VAL A 463 -11.87 6.25 20.87
CA VAL A 463 -12.52 5.87 19.61
C VAL A 463 -13.46 6.98 19.12
N VAL A 464 -13.34 7.37 17.84
CA VAL A 464 -14.21 8.38 17.22
C VAL A 464 -15.45 7.73 16.59
N SER A 465 -16.55 7.78 17.33
CA SER A 465 -17.89 7.43 16.85
C SER A 465 -18.48 8.58 16.02
N SER A 466 -19.77 8.90 16.17
CA SER A 466 -20.46 10.01 15.51
C SER A 466 -21.77 10.31 16.25
N GLY A 467 -22.29 11.54 16.15
CA GLY A 467 -23.69 11.84 16.51
C GLY A 467 -24.72 10.95 15.80
N ALA A 468 -24.35 10.37 14.65
CA ALA A 468 -25.14 9.36 13.94
C ALA A 468 -25.37 8.05 14.73
N ALA A 469 -24.58 7.77 15.78
CA ALA A 469 -24.74 6.62 16.66
C ALA A 469 -25.74 6.83 17.82
N VAL A 470 -26.20 8.07 18.03
CA VAL A 470 -27.11 8.44 19.14
C VAL A 470 -28.44 9.08 18.70
N ALA A 471 -28.51 9.63 17.48
CA ALA A 471 -29.62 10.50 17.07
C ALA A 471 -30.73 9.85 16.22
N MET A 472 -30.50 8.69 15.60
CA MET A 472 -31.44 8.09 14.64
C MET A 472 -32.34 7.03 15.30
N ASN A 473 -33.31 7.49 16.11
CA ASN A 473 -34.24 6.60 16.80
C ASN A 473 -35.68 7.12 16.68
N PRO A 474 -36.60 6.40 15.99
CA PRO A 474 -37.96 6.88 15.73
C PRO A 474 -38.85 6.84 16.97
N ASN A 475 -38.45 6.08 18.00
CA ASN A 475 -39.19 5.89 19.24
C ASN A 475 -38.72 6.86 20.34
N TRP A 476 -37.77 7.76 20.06
CA TRP A 476 -37.26 8.71 21.04
C TRP A 476 -38.26 9.85 21.30
N PRO A 477 -38.53 10.22 22.58
CA PRO A 477 -39.40 11.35 22.90
C PRO A 477 -38.84 12.67 22.36
N LYS A 478 -39.61 13.38 21.53
CA LYS A 478 -39.16 14.60 20.81
C LYS A 478 -38.88 15.81 21.73
N ASP A 479 -39.28 15.69 22.99
CA ASP A 479 -39.10 16.60 24.11
C ASP A 479 -37.86 16.29 24.96
N LYS A 480 -37.21 15.12 24.78
CA LYS A 480 -36.01 14.74 25.53
C LYS A 480 -34.71 15.08 24.80
N VAL A 481 -33.77 15.60 25.58
CA VAL A 481 -32.36 15.80 25.22
C VAL A 481 -31.72 14.45 24.83
N ILE A 482 -30.82 14.48 23.85
CA ILE A 482 -29.97 13.35 23.45
C ILE A 482 -28.66 13.44 24.25
N ASP A 483 -28.37 12.44 25.06
CA ASP A 483 -27.22 12.34 25.96
C ASP A 483 -26.40 11.05 25.72
N GLU A 484 -25.37 10.82 26.53
CA GLU A 484 -24.46 9.68 26.40
C GLU A 484 -25.12 8.28 26.55
N ASP A 485 -26.32 8.18 27.12
CA ASP A 485 -27.05 6.90 27.25
C ASP A 485 -27.94 6.61 26.02
N CYS A 486 -28.11 7.58 25.12
CA CYS A 486 -28.92 7.46 23.91
C CYS A 486 -28.25 6.58 22.83
N TRP A 487 -29.07 5.86 22.05
CA TRP A 487 -28.60 5.06 20.90
C TRP A 487 -29.56 5.20 19.71
N SER A 488 -28.98 5.29 18.52
CA SER A 488 -29.72 5.10 17.27
C SER A 488 -30.28 3.68 17.18
N ASP A 489 -31.50 3.54 16.65
CA ASP A 489 -32.13 2.25 16.43
C ASP A 489 -31.57 1.60 15.18
N GLU A 490 -30.82 0.52 15.36
CA GLU A 490 -30.11 -0.18 14.30
C GLU A 490 -31.06 -0.77 13.24
N GLN A 491 -32.22 -1.27 13.64
CA GLN A 491 -33.19 -1.87 12.73
C GLN A 491 -33.92 -0.80 11.92
N TYR A 492 -34.22 0.34 12.54
CA TYR A 492 -34.70 1.53 11.84
C TYR A 492 -33.66 2.06 10.85
N CYS A 493 -32.39 2.19 11.27
CA CYS A 493 -31.33 2.64 10.37
C CYS A 493 -31.17 1.71 9.15
N LYS A 494 -31.24 0.39 9.34
CA LYS A 494 -31.19 -0.58 8.22
C LYS A 494 -32.43 -0.51 7.32
N THR A 495 -33.63 -0.45 7.90
CA THR A 495 -34.90 -0.42 7.14
C THR A 495 -35.21 0.93 6.46
N THR A 496 -34.49 2.00 6.83
CA THR A 496 -34.54 3.32 6.18
C THR A 496 -33.27 3.67 5.39
N GLU A 497 -32.43 2.68 5.11
CA GLU A 497 -31.18 2.82 4.33
C GLU A 497 -30.17 3.85 4.88
N ASN A 498 -30.27 4.18 6.17
CA ASN A 498 -29.34 5.05 6.91
C ASN A 498 -28.06 4.27 7.32
N TRP A 499 -27.36 3.71 6.32
CA TRP A 499 -26.24 2.78 6.50
C TRP A 499 -25.05 3.34 7.29
N TYR A 500 -24.76 4.64 7.18
CA TYR A 500 -23.71 5.30 7.97
C TYR A 500 -24.08 5.37 9.46
N CYS A 501 -25.36 5.59 9.77
CA CYS A 501 -25.87 5.60 11.13
C CYS A 501 -25.82 4.19 11.72
N ALA A 502 -26.22 3.17 10.95
CA ALA A 502 -26.07 1.77 11.34
C ALA A 502 -24.60 1.39 11.60
N SER A 503 -23.67 1.72 10.68
CA SER A 503 -22.26 1.33 10.82
C SER A 503 -21.59 1.96 12.05
N LYS A 504 -21.82 3.26 12.30
CA LYS A 504 -21.29 3.93 13.50
C LYS A 504 -21.92 3.40 14.80
N THR A 505 -23.22 3.13 14.81
CA THR A 505 -23.91 2.53 15.97
C THR A 505 -23.33 1.16 16.34
N ILE A 506 -23.15 0.28 15.34
CA ILE A 506 -22.65 -1.08 15.58
C ILE A 506 -21.16 -1.03 15.98
N ALA A 507 -20.32 -0.29 15.25
CA ALA A 507 -18.89 -0.21 15.55
C ALA A 507 -18.59 0.38 16.94
N GLU A 508 -19.38 1.34 17.42
CA GLU A 508 -19.24 1.85 18.79
C GLU A 508 -19.70 0.82 19.84
N ARG A 509 -20.78 0.08 19.57
CA ARG A 509 -21.26 -0.96 20.49
C ARG A 509 -20.27 -2.12 20.61
N GLU A 510 -19.72 -2.58 19.49
CA GLU A 510 -18.67 -3.60 19.44
C GLU A 510 -17.38 -3.13 20.14
N ALA A 511 -17.02 -1.84 20.01
CA ALA A 511 -15.89 -1.28 20.73
C ALA A 511 -16.04 -1.37 22.26
N LEU A 512 -17.21 -1.01 22.78
CA LEU A 512 -17.51 -1.07 24.21
C LEU A 512 -17.64 -2.52 24.72
N GLN A 513 -18.23 -3.43 23.93
CA GLN A 513 -18.28 -4.85 24.28
C GLN A 513 -16.89 -5.50 24.28
N TYR A 514 -16.02 -5.12 23.34
CA TYR A 514 -14.63 -5.57 23.32
C TYR A 514 -13.87 -5.03 24.54
N ALA A 515 -14.10 -3.77 24.94
CA ALA A 515 -13.52 -3.17 26.14
C ALA A 515 -13.89 -3.94 27.42
N ASP A 516 -15.19 -4.10 27.67
CA ASP A 516 -15.73 -4.82 28.85
C ASP A 516 -15.26 -6.30 28.88
N LYS A 517 -15.10 -6.94 27.71
CA LYS A 517 -14.67 -8.35 27.60
C LYS A 517 -13.16 -8.56 27.82
N ASN A 518 -12.31 -7.61 27.43
CA ASN A 518 -10.85 -7.77 27.44
C ASN A 518 -10.16 -6.89 28.50
N ASN A 519 -10.91 -6.19 29.35
CA ASN A 519 -10.41 -5.26 30.37
C ASN A 519 -9.47 -4.18 29.78
N LEU A 520 -9.86 -3.64 28.62
CA LEU A 520 -9.17 -2.54 27.94
C LEU A 520 -9.91 -1.24 28.24
N ASP A 521 -9.21 -0.17 28.66
CA ASP A 521 -9.84 1.13 28.88
C ASP A 521 -10.14 1.80 27.53
N VAL A 522 -11.43 1.82 27.15
CA VAL A 522 -11.92 2.39 25.89
C VAL A 522 -12.94 3.49 26.17
N ILE A 523 -12.68 4.67 25.61
CA ILE A 523 -13.55 5.84 25.67
C ILE A 523 -14.03 6.14 24.25
N THR A 524 -15.33 6.36 24.07
CA THR A 524 -15.92 6.71 22.77
C THR A 524 -16.36 8.16 22.76
N VAL A 525 -16.05 8.88 21.68
CA VAL A 525 -16.48 10.28 21.49
C VAL A 525 -17.35 10.36 20.24
N CYS A 526 -18.54 10.92 20.40
CA CYS A 526 -19.58 11.10 19.37
C CYS A 526 -19.63 12.56 18.92
N PRO A 527 -18.78 13.00 17.95
CA PRO A 527 -18.84 14.35 17.42
C PRO A 527 -20.08 14.58 16.55
N ALA A 528 -20.64 15.78 16.66
CA ALA A 528 -21.69 16.28 15.76
C ALA A 528 -21.10 16.69 14.38
N LEU A 529 -21.78 17.54 13.60
CA LEU A 529 -21.27 17.99 12.29
C LEU A 529 -19.98 18.82 12.49
N ILE A 530 -18.84 18.22 12.15
CA ILE A 530 -17.52 18.83 12.36
C ILE A 530 -17.22 19.88 11.27
N LEU A 531 -17.20 21.15 11.64
CA LEU A 531 -16.86 22.29 10.78
C LEU A 531 -15.53 22.95 11.22
N GLY A 532 -15.04 23.93 10.47
CA GLY A 532 -13.79 24.64 10.77
C GLY A 532 -12.71 24.55 9.67
N PRO A 533 -11.46 24.98 9.98
CA PRO A 533 -10.40 25.18 9.00
C PRO A 533 -9.75 23.89 8.47
N LEU A 534 -9.54 23.81 7.15
CA LEU A 534 -8.86 22.68 6.48
C LEU A 534 -7.33 22.79 6.56
N LEU A 535 -6.65 21.67 6.91
CA LEU A 535 -5.19 21.52 6.77
C LEU A 535 -4.81 20.83 5.44
N GLN A 536 -5.59 19.83 5.01
CA GLN A 536 -5.42 19.12 3.74
C GLN A 536 -5.75 20.01 2.52
N SER A 537 -5.42 19.52 1.31
CA SER A 537 -5.69 20.20 0.04
C SER A 537 -7.12 19.98 -0.49
N THR A 538 -7.83 18.97 0.00
CA THR A 538 -9.17 18.57 -0.46
C THR A 538 -10.28 18.96 0.52
N ALA A 539 -11.48 19.21 0.00
CA ALA A 539 -12.68 19.41 0.80
C ALA A 539 -13.21 18.07 1.33
N ASN A 540 -13.65 18.04 2.59
CA ASN A 540 -14.31 16.88 3.19
C ASN A 540 -15.86 17.04 3.15
N THR A 541 -16.60 15.96 3.41
CA THR A 541 -18.07 15.93 3.35
C THR A 541 -18.76 17.01 4.20
N SER A 542 -18.25 17.30 5.41
CA SER A 542 -18.79 18.35 6.27
C SER A 542 -18.52 19.75 5.73
N SER A 543 -17.38 19.97 5.06
CA SER A 543 -17.11 21.21 4.32
C SER A 543 -17.99 21.33 3.07
N LEU A 544 -18.29 20.24 2.37
CA LEU A 544 -19.18 20.25 1.20
C LEU A 544 -20.62 20.68 1.54
N PHE A 545 -21.09 20.43 2.76
CA PHE A 545 -22.36 20.98 3.27
C PHE A 545 -22.36 22.52 3.28
N LEU A 546 -21.28 23.17 3.77
CA LEU A 546 -21.15 24.63 3.69
C LEU A 546 -21.06 25.12 2.23
N VAL A 547 -20.35 24.38 1.36
CA VAL A 547 -20.26 24.70 -0.07
C VAL A 547 -21.63 24.65 -0.76
N LYS A 548 -22.48 23.66 -0.46
CA LYS A 548 -23.87 23.61 -0.94
C LYS A 548 -24.65 24.88 -0.56
N LEU A 549 -24.53 25.36 0.68
CA LEU A 549 -25.24 26.55 1.17
C LEU A 549 -24.72 27.87 0.59
N LEU A 550 -23.44 27.95 0.21
CA LEU A 550 -22.78 29.17 -0.28
C LEU A 550 -22.80 29.34 -1.81
N LYS A 551 -22.97 28.26 -2.58
CA LYS A 551 -23.09 28.30 -4.05
C LYS A 551 -24.46 28.77 -4.56
N GLY A 552 -25.50 28.65 -3.73
CA GLY A 552 -26.85 29.10 -4.09
C GLY A 552 -27.54 28.32 -5.21
N GLY A 553 -27.12 27.08 -5.47
CA GLY A 553 -27.78 26.16 -6.43
C GLY A 553 -29.14 25.62 -5.96
N LEU A 554 -29.66 26.10 -4.83
CA LEU A 554 -30.93 25.74 -4.22
C LEU A 554 -31.72 27.02 -3.92
N GLU A 555 -32.80 27.29 -4.64
CA GLU A 555 -33.71 28.40 -4.28
C GLU A 555 -34.46 28.11 -2.97
N THR A 556 -34.78 26.83 -2.74
CA THR A 556 -35.49 26.30 -1.58
C THR A 556 -34.63 25.24 -0.89
N THR A 557 -34.61 25.23 0.44
CA THR A 557 -33.94 24.21 1.25
C THR A 557 -34.75 23.88 2.51
N GLU A 558 -34.50 22.73 3.14
CA GLU A 558 -35.24 22.30 4.33
C GLU A 558 -34.73 22.98 5.60
N ASN A 559 -35.63 23.42 6.47
CA ASN A 559 -35.29 24.10 7.72
C ASN A 559 -34.94 23.13 8.87
N LYS A 560 -34.14 22.10 8.59
CA LYS A 560 -33.73 21.10 9.59
C LYS A 560 -32.90 21.74 10.72
N THR A 561 -33.02 21.22 11.95
CA THR A 561 -32.09 21.53 13.04
C THR A 561 -30.81 20.71 12.86
N ARG A 562 -29.65 21.31 13.18
CA ARG A 562 -28.32 20.69 13.10
C ARG A 562 -27.50 20.99 14.34
N ALA A 563 -26.83 19.96 14.87
CA ALA A 563 -25.76 20.09 15.85
C ALA A 563 -24.40 20.20 15.14
N ILE A 564 -23.59 21.17 15.54
CA ILE A 564 -22.29 21.54 14.94
C ILE A 564 -21.21 21.53 16.02
N VAL A 565 -19.97 21.22 15.64
CA VAL A 565 -18.77 21.33 16.49
C VAL A 565 -17.55 21.76 15.67
N ASP A 566 -16.59 22.47 16.27
CA ASP A 566 -15.33 22.84 15.61
C ASP A 566 -14.35 21.66 15.60
N VAL A 567 -13.64 21.44 14.50
CA VAL A 567 -12.59 20.41 14.41
C VAL A 567 -11.50 20.56 15.47
N ARG A 568 -11.22 21.80 15.90
CA ARG A 568 -10.27 22.10 17.00
C ARG A 568 -10.84 21.70 18.35
N ASP A 569 -12.11 22.02 18.60
CA ASP A 569 -12.83 21.64 19.82
C ASP A 569 -12.93 20.11 19.95
N VAL A 570 -13.13 19.38 18.84
CA VAL A 570 -13.12 17.90 18.85
C VAL A 570 -11.72 17.34 19.12
N ALA A 571 -10.66 17.89 18.51
CA ALA A 571 -9.29 17.45 18.78
C ALA A 571 -8.91 17.67 20.27
N GLU A 572 -9.32 18.80 20.84
CA GLU A 572 -9.15 19.09 22.27
C GLU A 572 -10.01 18.18 23.16
N ALA A 573 -11.24 17.84 22.76
CA ALA A 573 -12.06 16.85 23.46
C ALA A 573 -11.40 15.46 23.51
N LEU A 574 -10.86 14.98 22.38
CA LEU A 574 -10.21 13.68 22.29
C LEU A 574 -9.00 13.60 23.22
N LEU A 575 -8.12 14.62 23.16
CA LEU A 575 -6.96 14.68 24.06
C LEU A 575 -7.38 14.78 25.53
N LEU A 576 -8.39 15.60 25.86
CA LEU A 576 -8.90 15.71 27.23
C LEU A 576 -9.45 14.37 27.74
N THR A 577 -10.19 13.63 26.92
CA THR A 577 -10.66 12.28 27.29
C THR A 577 -9.54 11.25 27.43
N TYR A 578 -8.40 11.45 26.75
CA TYR A 578 -7.21 10.62 26.95
C TYR A 578 -6.51 10.97 28.27
N GLU A 579 -6.17 12.26 28.47
CA GLU A 579 -5.39 12.77 29.61
C GLU A 579 -6.09 12.61 30.97
N LYS A 580 -7.43 12.64 31.04
CA LYS A 580 -8.20 12.68 32.30
C LYS A 580 -8.52 11.29 32.88
N PRO A 581 -7.99 10.88 34.06
CA PRO A 581 -8.31 9.58 34.66
C PRO A 581 -9.81 9.38 34.93
N GLU A 582 -10.53 10.47 35.24
CA GLU A 582 -11.98 10.47 35.48
C GLU A 582 -12.84 10.31 34.21
N ALA A 583 -12.24 10.38 33.02
CA ALA A 583 -12.94 10.15 31.76
C ALA A 583 -13.27 8.66 31.57
N SER A 584 -14.52 8.36 31.19
CA SER A 584 -15.01 6.97 31.11
C SER A 584 -16.15 6.77 30.11
N ARG A 585 -16.09 5.65 29.36
CA ARG A 585 -17.10 5.21 28.37
C ARG A 585 -17.44 6.28 27.33
N ARG A 586 -18.71 6.70 27.20
CA ARG A 586 -19.19 7.52 26.08
C ARG A 586 -19.14 9.03 26.37
N TYR A 587 -18.96 9.86 25.36
CA TYR A 587 -19.09 11.32 25.41
C TYR A 587 -19.70 11.86 24.11
N ILE A 588 -20.66 12.78 24.20
CA ILE A 588 -21.13 13.54 23.03
C ILE A 588 -20.31 14.83 22.91
N CYS A 589 -19.93 15.19 21.67
CA CYS A 589 -19.15 16.37 21.36
C CYS A 589 -19.89 17.25 20.34
N ALA A 590 -20.74 18.14 20.86
CA ALA A 590 -21.57 19.10 20.14
C ALA A 590 -21.48 20.47 20.85
N SER A 591 -21.31 21.56 20.10
CA SER A 591 -21.19 22.90 20.68
C SER A 591 -22.33 23.84 20.32
N HIS A 592 -22.86 23.76 19.09
CA HIS A 592 -23.89 24.67 18.59
C HIS A 592 -25.07 23.91 17.99
N ILE A 593 -26.28 24.19 18.46
CA ILE A 593 -27.53 23.69 17.85
C ILE A 593 -28.19 24.86 17.12
N ILE A 594 -28.46 24.71 15.82
CA ILE A 594 -28.95 25.79 14.96
C ILE A 594 -29.85 25.26 13.83
N GLN A 595 -30.84 26.05 13.39
CA GLN A 595 -31.62 25.74 12.19
C GLN A 595 -30.89 26.18 10.91
N ILE A 596 -31.15 25.52 9.78
CA ILE A 596 -30.56 25.92 8.47
C ILE A 596 -30.86 27.40 8.14
N ARG A 597 -32.07 27.90 8.44
CA ARG A 597 -32.46 29.30 8.26
C ARG A 597 -31.55 30.28 9.01
N ASP A 598 -31.26 30.01 10.29
CA ASP A 598 -30.42 30.85 11.14
C ASP A 598 -28.94 30.74 10.77
N LEU A 599 -28.48 29.54 10.38
CA LEU A 599 -27.13 29.32 9.87
C LEU A 599 -26.89 30.10 8.58
N VAL A 600 -27.84 30.06 7.64
CA VAL A 600 -27.82 30.89 6.42
C VAL A 600 -27.88 32.38 6.76
N GLY A 601 -28.63 32.78 7.79
CA GLY A 601 -28.63 34.15 8.31
C GLY A 601 -27.25 34.61 8.79
N LYS A 602 -26.59 33.82 9.63
CA LYS A 602 -25.22 34.10 10.12
C LYS A 602 -24.21 34.14 8.96
N LEU A 603 -24.24 33.13 8.07
CA LEU A 603 -23.37 33.09 6.89
C LEU A 603 -23.56 34.33 6.01
N ARG A 604 -24.81 34.72 5.73
CA ARG A 604 -25.13 35.93 4.92
C ARG A 604 -24.65 37.22 5.58
N SER A 605 -24.67 37.30 6.91
CA SER A 605 -24.12 38.44 7.65
C SER A 605 -22.58 38.47 7.67
N MET A 606 -21.92 37.33 7.47
CA MET A 606 -20.45 37.22 7.47
C MET A 606 -19.86 37.32 6.06
N TYR A 607 -20.58 36.81 5.06
CA TYR A 607 -20.14 36.69 3.67
C TYR A 607 -21.27 37.14 2.70
N PRO A 608 -21.65 38.43 2.70
CA PRO A 608 -22.86 38.91 2.01
C PRO A 608 -22.84 38.78 0.48
N ASN A 609 -21.67 38.53 -0.12
CA ASN A 609 -21.50 38.47 -1.58
C ASN A 609 -21.87 37.09 -2.19
N TYR A 610 -22.18 36.08 -1.37
CA TYR A 610 -22.54 34.74 -1.83
C TYR A 610 -24.03 34.58 -2.11
N LYS A 611 -24.38 33.62 -2.97
CA LYS A 611 -25.77 33.26 -3.27
C LYS A 611 -26.26 32.25 -2.24
N TYR A 612 -27.35 32.59 -1.54
CA TYR A 612 -27.95 31.76 -0.51
C TYR A 612 -29.37 31.32 -0.88
N PRO A 613 -29.87 30.20 -0.33
CA PRO A 613 -31.28 29.86 -0.38
C PRO A 613 -32.18 31.02 0.09
N LYS A 614 -33.35 31.15 -0.54
CA LYS A 614 -34.34 32.19 -0.25
C LYS A 614 -35.53 31.62 0.52
N ASN A 615 -36.00 30.44 0.09
CA ASN A 615 -37.15 29.77 0.65
C ASN A 615 -36.70 28.65 1.60
N PHE A 616 -37.44 28.46 2.68
CA PHE A 616 -37.18 27.42 3.66
C PHE A 616 -38.45 26.60 3.88
N THR A 617 -38.39 25.28 3.64
CA THR A 617 -39.50 24.36 3.94
C THR A 617 -39.31 23.80 5.34
N ASP A 618 -40.22 24.14 6.25
CA ASP A 618 -40.28 23.54 7.58
C ASP A 618 -40.74 22.07 7.47
N VAL A 619 -40.18 21.19 8.30
CA VAL A 619 -40.27 19.72 8.14
C VAL A 619 -41.00 19.11 9.34
N ASP A 620 -42.30 18.86 9.18
CA ASP A 620 -43.14 18.21 10.19
C ASP A 620 -42.77 16.72 10.34
N GLY A 621 -41.85 16.42 11.28
CA GLY A 621 -41.54 15.05 11.65
C GLY A 621 -40.28 14.91 12.48
N ASN A 622 -39.18 15.51 12.02
CA ASN A 622 -37.86 15.35 12.63
C ASN A 622 -37.73 16.30 13.84
N GLY A 623 -37.58 15.73 15.04
CA GLY A 623 -37.58 16.49 16.30
C GLY A 623 -36.39 17.44 16.44
N ASN A 624 -36.46 18.36 17.41
CA ASN A 624 -35.33 19.22 17.73
C ASN A 624 -34.12 18.35 18.12
N MET A 625 -33.05 18.40 17.31
CA MET A 625 -31.82 17.63 17.48
C MET A 625 -30.99 18.17 18.66
N ASN A 626 -31.53 18.03 19.87
CA ASN A 626 -31.07 18.68 21.08
C ASN A 626 -30.03 17.80 21.80
N MET A 627 -28.79 17.83 21.31
CA MET A 627 -27.68 17.03 21.84
C MET A 627 -26.97 17.74 23.01
N SER A 628 -26.78 17.03 24.12
CA SER A 628 -26.02 17.49 25.29
C SER A 628 -24.53 17.15 25.16
N SER A 629 -23.67 18.05 25.62
CA SER A 629 -22.25 17.77 25.90
C SER A 629 -21.89 18.10 27.35
N GLU A 630 -22.87 18.11 28.27
CA GLU A 630 -22.63 18.48 29.68
C GLU A 630 -21.66 17.51 30.38
N LYS A 631 -21.66 16.22 30.04
CA LYS A 631 -20.68 15.26 30.57
C LYS A 631 -19.25 15.61 30.13
N LEU A 632 -19.07 16.05 28.88
CA LEU A 632 -17.79 16.47 28.32
C LEU A 632 -17.32 17.82 28.91
N LYS A 633 -18.23 18.80 29.05
CA LYS A 633 -17.94 20.08 29.72
C LYS A 633 -17.47 19.90 31.17
N ARG A 634 -18.03 18.92 31.90
CA ARG A 634 -17.60 18.59 33.28
C ARG A 634 -16.15 18.09 33.39
N LEU A 635 -15.55 17.58 32.31
CA LEU A 635 -14.10 17.27 32.27
C LEU A 635 -13.22 18.53 32.12
N GLY A 636 -13.82 19.70 31.84
CA GLY A 636 -13.13 20.95 31.53
C GLY A 636 -13.14 21.33 30.04
N TRP A 637 -13.89 20.62 29.19
CA TRP A 637 -14.00 20.94 27.76
C TRP A 637 -14.67 22.31 27.55
N GLN A 638 -14.10 23.09 26.63
CA GLN A 638 -14.61 24.40 26.23
C GLN A 638 -14.80 24.40 24.72
N CYS A 639 -15.90 25.03 24.25
CA CYS A 639 -16.19 25.16 22.84
C CYS A 639 -16.04 26.60 22.35
N ARG A 640 -15.61 26.77 21.10
CA ARG A 640 -15.42 28.07 20.46
C ARG A 640 -16.76 28.63 19.98
N PRO A 641 -16.94 29.98 19.93
CA PRO A 641 -18.16 30.58 19.37
C PRO A 641 -18.40 30.16 17.92
N LEU A 642 -19.66 29.98 17.52
CA LEU A 642 -20.03 29.54 16.17
C LEU A 642 -19.46 30.47 15.10
N GLU A 643 -19.40 31.78 15.37
CA GLU A 643 -18.80 32.78 14.50
C GLU A 643 -17.30 32.58 14.31
N GLU A 644 -16.57 31.92 15.22
CA GLU A 644 -15.17 31.56 14.96
C GLU A 644 -15.08 30.26 14.12
N THR A 645 -15.92 29.26 14.39
CA THR A 645 -16.00 28.03 13.57
C THR A 645 -16.38 28.30 12.12
N LEU A 646 -17.19 29.34 11.87
CA LEU A 646 -17.58 29.79 10.54
C LEU A 646 -16.63 30.83 9.92
N ARG A 647 -15.58 31.31 10.61
CA ARG A 647 -14.66 32.35 10.10
C ARG A 647 -13.38 31.77 9.47
N GLU A 648 -13.22 31.96 8.17
CA GLU A 648 -11.87 32.09 7.59
C GLU A 648 -11.25 33.43 8.06
N ARG A 649 -10.16 33.38 8.86
CA ARG A 649 -9.46 34.60 9.32
C ARG A 649 -8.59 35.23 8.24
N GLY A 650 -9.23 36.00 7.36
CA GLY A 650 -8.57 37.10 6.66
C GLY A 650 -7.94 38.11 7.64
N ARG A 651 -6.89 38.81 7.20
CA ARG A 651 -6.10 39.74 8.05
C ARG A 651 -6.93 40.89 8.63
N GLU A 652 -6.84 41.11 9.94
CA GLU A 652 -6.97 42.46 10.53
C GLU A 652 -5.58 43.03 10.83
N LYS A 653 -5.31 44.28 10.42
CA LYS A 653 -4.18 45.07 10.92
C LYS A 653 -4.64 45.95 12.08
N LYS A 654 -4.29 45.59 13.33
CA LYS A 654 -4.36 46.51 14.48
C LYS A 654 -3.13 46.40 15.37
N ASN A 655 -2.38 47.51 15.42
CA ASN A 655 -1.47 47.95 16.48
C ASN A 655 -0.44 46.95 17.06
N GLY A 656 0.64 46.73 16.32
CA GLY A 656 2.00 46.81 16.89
C GLY A 656 2.48 45.71 17.85
N ARG A 657 1.77 44.60 18.01
CA ARG A 657 2.28 43.39 18.67
C ARG A 657 1.95 42.17 17.83
N GLU A 658 2.96 41.63 17.17
CA GLU A 658 2.82 40.42 16.36
C GLU A 658 2.76 39.19 17.28
N ARG A 659 1.72 38.38 17.10
CA ARG A 659 1.73 36.95 17.41
C ARG A 659 1.54 36.23 16.09
N GLU A 660 2.44 35.32 15.75
CA GLU A 660 2.36 34.64 14.46
C GLU A 660 1.11 33.77 14.34
N CYS A 661 0.54 33.76 13.14
CA CYS A 661 -0.63 32.97 12.79
C CYS A 661 -0.43 32.42 11.37
N MET A 662 -0.67 31.13 11.20
CA MET A 662 -0.32 30.35 10.00
C MET A 662 -0.97 30.91 8.72
N ARG A 663 -0.22 30.92 7.60
CA ARG A 663 -0.57 31.68 6.39
C ARG A 663 -1.41 30.92 5.33
N ASP A 664 -1.42 29.59 5.32
CA ASP A 664 -1.78 28.82 4.11
C ASP A 664 -3.23 28.32 4.01
N GLY A 665 -3.93 28.10 5.14
CA GLY A 665 -5.30 27.55 5.11
C GLY A 665 -6.30 28.47 4.40
N CYS A 666 -6.24 29.78 4.71
CA CYS A 666 -7.24 30.79 4.32
C CYS A 666 -7.25 31.15 2.82
N ARG A 667 -6.43 30.48 1.98
CA ARG A 667 -6.59 30.58 0.53
C ARG A 667 -7.52 29.50 -0.02
N ARG A 668 -7.65 28.33 0.61
CA ARG A 668 -8.18 27.13 -0.07
C ARG A 668 -9.70 27.08 -0.22
N VAL A 669 -10.49 27.36 0.83
CA VAL A 669 -11.96 27.36 0.69
C VAL A 669 -12.37 28.53 -0.21
N SER A 670 -11.84 29.73 0.07
CA SER A 670 -12.01 30.90 -0.79
C SER A 670 -11.54 30.69 -2.24
N SER A 671 -10.48 29.93 -2.54
CA SER A 671 -10.06 29.65 -3.92
C SER A 671 -10.93 28.60 -4.60
N ILE A 672 -11.35 27.56 -3.89
CA ILE A 672 -12.32 26.56 -4.39
C ILE A 672 -13.63 27.27 -4.76
N MET A 673 -14.12 28.16 -3.88
CA MET A 673 -15.31 28.96 -4.17
C MET A 673 -15.09 29.95 -5.32
N ALA A 674 -13.93 30.62 -5.40
CA ALA A 674 -13.62 31.49 -6.53
C ALA A 674 -13.55 30.75 -7.87
N SER A 675 -13.08 29.50 -7.91
CA SER A 675 -13.09 28.67 -9.12
C SER A 675 -14.47 28.15 -9.52
N GLU A 676 -15.50 28.30 -8.68
CA GLU A 676 -16.82 27.72 -8.87
C GLU A 676 -17.98 28.74 -8.78
N ALA A 677 -17.68 30.05 -8.71
CA ALA A 677 -18.66 31.12 -8.47
C ALA A 677 -18.62 32.27 -9.50
N SER A 678 -18.17 32.01 -10.74
CA SER A 678 -18.29 32.95 -11.86
C SER A 678 -19.69 32.86 -12.52
N PRO A 679 -20.42 33.97 -12.70
CA PRO A 679 -21.66 33.99 -13.50
C PRO A 679 -21.41 33.70 -14.98
N LEU A 680 -22.45 33.19 -15.67
CA LEU A 680 -22.49 33.10 -17.13
C LEU A 680 -22.75 34.48 -17.77
N GLU A 681 -21.76 35.36 -17.73
CA GLU A 681 -21.65 36.53 -18.60
C GLU A 681 -20.17 36.71 -18.99
N GLY A 682 -19.90 36.77 -20.29
CA GLY A 682 -18.67 36.18 -20.84
C GLY A 682 -17.40 37.03 -20.76
N ILE A 683 -16.30 36.37 -20.38
CA ILE A 683 -14.90 36.71 -20.71
C ILE A 683 -14.10 35.38 -20.78
N GLN A 684 -13.01 35.36 -21.55
CA GLN A 684 -12.13 34.20 -21.70
C GLN A 684 -11.08 34.17 -20.57
N ASP A 685 -11.24 33.30 -19.57
CA ASP A 685 -10.18 33.03 -18.58
C ASP A 685 -9.44 31.72 -18.90
N SER A 686 -8.38 31.84 -19.69
CA SER A 686 -7.40 30.77 -19.90
C SER A 686 -6.49 30.64 -18.67
N VAL A 687 -6.74 29.62 -17.85
CA VAL A 687 -5.87 29.29 -16.70
C VAL A 687 -4.44 29.07 -17.21
N ASN A 688 -3.54 29.97 -16.84
CA ASN A 688 -2.19 29.98 -17.38
C ASN A 688 -1.37 28.82 -16.81
N LEU A 689 -1.36 27.70 -17.52
CA LEU A 689 -0.52 26.52 -17.27
C LEU A 689 0.95 26.81 -17.59
N SER A 690 1.50 27.94 -17.12
CA SER A 690 2.82 28.47 -17.47
C SER A 690 3.95 27.50 -17.09
N ASP A 691 3.87 26.93 -15.88
CA ASP A 691 5.02 26.41 -15.13
C ASP A 691 5.08 24.86 -15.01
N ASP A 692 4.26 24.12 -15.79
CA ASP A 692 4.25 22.65 -15.77
C ASP A 692 5.41 22.04 -16.57
N GLU A 693 6.45 21.55 -15.87
CA GLU A 693 7.61 20.90 -16.49
C GLU A 693 7.27 19.68 -17.37
N LYS A 694 6.22 18.92 -17.04
CA LYS A 694 5.80 17.74 -17.80
C LYS A 694 5.38 18.13 -19.22
N ASN A 695 4.61 19.21 -19.33
CA ASN A 695 4.02 19.68 -20.58
C ASN A 695 4.80 20.82 -21.26
N ALA A 696 5.88 21.32 -20.63
CA ALA A 696 6.77 22.36 -21.16
C ALA A 696 7.48 22.01 -22.50
N HIS A 697 7.32 20.79 -23.02
CA HIS A 697 7.76 20.40 -24.35
C HIS A 697 6.74 20.76 -25.45
N LEU A 698 5.44 20.79 -25.15
CA LEU A 698 4.38 21.09 -26.13
C LEU A 698 4.38 22.56 -26.58
N LYS A 699 4.73 23.49 -25.67
CA LYS A 699 4.86 24.93 -25.99
C LYS A 699 6.03 25.26 -26.91
N LYS A 700 6.95 24.31 -27.11
CA LYS A 700 8.13 24.46 -27.98
C LYS A 700 7.87 23.98 -29.41
N LEU A 701 6.64 23.54 -29.70
CA LEU A 701 6.16 23.20 -31.04
C LEU A 701 5.85 24.49 -31.82
N GLU A 702 6.05 24.47 -33.14
CA GLU A 702 5.87 25.66 -33.98
C GLU A 702 4.42 26.15 -33.92
N ARG A 703 4.22 27.44 -33.66
CA ARG A 703 2.90 28.11 -33.54
C ARG A 703 1.99 27.58 -32.42
N ALA A 704 2.54 26.92 -31.39
CA ALA A 704 1.76 26.46 -30.24
C ALA A 704 1.04 27.61 -29.50
N GLU A 705 1.72 28.74 -29.28
CA GLU A 705 1.15 29.91 -28.58
C GLU A 705 -0.07 30.54 -29.29
N GLU A 706 -0.20 30.33 -30.60
CA GLU A 706 -1.34 30.80 -31.41
C GLU A 706 -2.50 29.79 -31.49
N ASN A 707 -2.22 28.48 -31.40
CA ASN A 707 -3.15 27.43 -31.84
C ASN A 707 -3.38 26.28 -30.82
N LEU A 708 -2.67 26.25 -29.69
CA LEU A 708 -2.78 25.20 -28.66
C LEU A 708 -3.24 25.78 -27.32
N GLN A 709 -4.49 25.49 -26.95
CA GLN A 709 -5.00 25.69 -25.59
C GLN A 709 -4.95 24.36 -24.82
N LEU A 710 -4.43 24.41 -23.59
CA LEU A 710 -4.34 23.25 -22.70
C LEU A 710 -5.44 23.33 -21.63
N PHE A 711 -6.13 22.22 -21.40
CA PHE A 711 -7.18 22.11 -20.38
C PHE A 711 -6.81 21.01 -19.38
N LYS A 712 -6.93 21.30 -18.08
CA LYS A 712 -6.87 20.27 -17.03
C LYS A 712 -8.28 19.72 -16.80
N ALA A 713 -8.40 18.39 -16.82
CA ALA A 713 -9.66 17.67 -16.64
C ALA A 713 -9.43 16.32 -15.88
N ASN A 714 -10.34 15.35 -15.95
CA ASN A 714 -10.14 13.93 -15.59
C ASN A 714 -11.15 13.04 -16.35
N LEU A 715 -10.73 11.90 -16.91
CA LEU A 715 -11.59 10.95 -17.67
C LEU A 715 -12.84 10.49 -16.90
N LEU A 716 -12.83 10.54 -15.57
CA LEU A 716 -13.95 10.21 -14.69
C LEU A 716 -14.69 11.45 -14.14
N ASP A 717 -14.15 12.66 -14.33
CA ASP A 717 -14.83 13.95 -14.11
C ASP A 717 -15.43 14.47 -15.43
N TYR A 718 -16.66 14.03 -15.68
CA TYR A 718 -17.45 14.43 -16.85
C TYR A 718 -17.58 15.95 -17.03
N GLY A 719 -17.64 16.73 -15.95
CA GLY A 719 -17.78 18.19 -16.03
C GLY A 719 -16.56 18.83 -16.65
N SER A 720 -15.37 18.35 -16.27
CA SER A 720 -14.10 18.83 -16.80
C SER A 720 -13.83 18.39 -18.26
N LEU A 721 -14.26 17.17 -18.63
CA LEU A 721 -14.29 16.72 -20.02
C LEU A 721 -15.20 17.59 -20.89
N SER A 722 -16.42 17.86 -20.43
CA SER A 722 -17.39 18.69 -21.14
C SER A 722 -16.88 20.13 -21.32
N ALA A 723 -16.27 20.72 -20.28
CA ALA A 723 -15.65 22.04 -20.36
C ALA A 723 -14.50 22.11 -21.38
N ALA A 724 -13.69 21.05 -21.50
CA ALA A 724 -12.63 20.98 -22.51
C ALA A 724 -13.18 20.79 -23.93
N ILE A 725 -14.18 19.92 -24.12
CA ILE A 725 -14.74 19.51 -25.43
C ILE A 725 -15.72 20.54 -26.02
N THR A 726 -16.29 21.43 -25.19
CA THR A 726 -17.21 22.48 -25.62
C THR A 726 -16.63 23.34 -26.75
N GLY A 727 -17.36 23.43 -27.87
CA GLY A 727 -16.97 24.20 -29.05
C GLY A 727 -16.05 23.48 -30.04
N CYS A 728 -15.66 22.22 -29.78
CA CYS A 728 -14.84 21.48 -30.72
C CYS A 728 -15.60 21.05 -31.98
N SER A 729 -14.94 21.07 -33.14
CA SER A 729 -15.48 20.48 -34.37
C SER A 729 -15.23 18.97 -34.47
N GLY A 730 -14.17 18.47 -33.84
CA GLY A 730 -13.73 17.07 -33.91
C GLY A 730 -12.74 16.72 -32.80
N VAL A 731 -12.78 15.50 -32.28
CA VAL A 731 -11.97 15.09 -31.11
C VAL A 731 -11.07 13.91 -31.45
N PHE A 732 -9.82 13.96 -30.99
CA PHE A 732 -8.84 12.86 -31.08
C PHE A 732 -8.65 12.26 -29.69
N HIS A 733 -9.32 11.15 -29.41
CA HIS A 733 -9.25 10.47 -28.13
C HIS A 733 -8.02 9.54 -28.07
N VAL A 734 -6.90 10.12 -27.63
CA VAL A 734 -5.61 9.43 -27.44
C VAL A 734 -5.43 8.94 -25.99
N ALA A 735 -6.19 9.49 -25.05
CA ALA A 735 -6.05 9.22 -23.62
C ALA A 735 -6.52 7.81 -23.24
N SER A 736 -5.76 7.12 -22.40
CA SER A 736 -6.11 5.79 -21.88
C SER A 736 -5.36 5.55 -20.58
N PRO A 737 -6.03 5.18 -19.47
CA PRO A 737 -5.35 4.53 -18.36
C PRO A 737 -4.83 3.17 -18.81
N VAL A 738 -3.84 2.64 -18.08
CA VAL A 738 -3.12 1.40 -18.41
C VAL A 738 -3.57 0.29 -17.47
N ASP A 739 -3.83 -0.90 -18.02
CA ASP A 739 -4.31 -2.12 -17.35
C ASP A 739 -5.67 -2.03 -16.60
N LEU A 740 -6.25 -0.84 -16.49
CA LEU A 740 -7.56 -0.54 -15.89
C LEU A 740 -8.69 -0.49 -16.93
N ILE A 741 -9.39 -1.63 -17.16
CA ILE A 741 -10.50 -1.75 -18.13
C ILE A 741 -11.63 -0.74 -17.84
N GLU A 742 -12.15 -0.74 -16.61
CA GLU A 742 -13.34 0.04 -16.24
C GLU A 742 -13.11 1.56 -16.38
N PRO A 743 -12.00 2.14 -15.87
CA PRO A 743 -11.60 3.50 -16.19
C PRO A 743 -11.35 3.80 -17.68
N ALA A 744 -10.78 2.87 -18.47
CA ALA A 744 -10.56 3.09 -19.89
C ALA A 744 -11.86 3.14 -20.70
N VAL A 745 -12.80 2.24 -20.41
CA VAL A 745 -14.13 2.20 -21.01
C VAL A 745 -14.95 3.41 -20.56
N THR A 746 -15.03 3.67 -19.26
CA THR A 746 -15.79 4.80 -18.69
C THR A 746 -15.27 6.14 -19.20
N GLY A 747 -13.94 6.32 -19.24
CA GLY A 747 -13.33 7.52 -19.80
C GLY A 747 -13.65 7.70 -21.29
N THR A 748 -13.56 6.64 -22.08
CA THR A 748 -13.90 6.68 -23.52
C THR A 748 -15.38 7.00 -23.74
N VAL A 749 -16.29 6.42 -22.96
CA VAL A 749 -17.73 6.72 -23.03
C VAL A 749 -18.04 8.14 -22.54
N ASN A 750 -17.35 8.64 -21.51
CA ASN A 750 -17.49 10.03 -21.05
C ASN A 750 -17.03 11.03 -22.12
N VAL A 751 -15.89 10.79 -22.78
CA VAL A 751 -15.42 11.61 -23.92
C VAL A 751 -16.46 11.63 -25.03
N LEU A 752 -16.98 10.48 -25.44
CA LEU A 752 -17.97 10.39 -26.52
C LEU A 752 -19.31 11.02 -26.14
N LYS A 753 -19.73 10.89 -24.88
CA LYS A 753 -20.92 11.58 -24.36
C LYS A 753 -20.75 13.09 -24.37
N ALA A 754 -19.60 13.61 -23.94
CA ALA A 754 -19.28 15.03 -24.04
C ALA A 754 -19.21 15.50 -25.51
N CYS A 755 -18.74 14.66 -26.43
CA CYS A 755 -18.78 14.94 -27.87
C CYS A 755 -20.23 15.05 -28.39
N SER A 756 -21.12 14.14 -28.00
CA SER A 756 -22.55 14.21 -28.35
C SER A 756 -23.25 15.44 -27.78
N GLU A 757 -23.03 15.78 -26.50
CA GLU A 757 -23.64 16.96 -25.87
C GLU A 757 -23.09 18.29 -26.44
N ALA A 758 -21.81 18.33 -26.86
CA ALA A 758 -21.20 19.50 -27.49
C ALA A 758 -21.44 19.61 -29.01
N GLY A 759 -22.11 18.64 -29.65
CA GLY A 759 -22.38 18.65 -31.09
C GLY A 759 -21.15 18.41 -31.98
N VAL A 760 -20.14 17.69 -31.47
CA VAL A 760 -18.91 17.34 -32.20
C VAL A 760 -19.25 16.48 -33.42
N LYS A 761 -18.65 16.79 -34.58
CA LYS A 761 -19.05 16.17 -35.85
C LYS A 761 -18.43 14.79 -36.10
N ARG A 762 -17.22 14.55 -35.60
CA ARG A 762 -16.45 13.31 -35.79
C ARG A 762 -15.45 13.11 -34.67
N VAL A 763 -15.29 11.87 -34.20
CA VAL A 763 -14.29 11.49 -33.18
C VAL A 763 -13.37 10.40 -33.72
N VAL A 764 -12.05 10.58 -33.60
CA VAL A 764 -11.06 9.52 -33.88
C VAL A 764 -10.53 8.98 -32.56
N VAL A 765 -10.68 7.67 -32.35
CA VAL A 765 -10.28 6.97 -31.12
C VAL A 765 -9.02 6.13 -31.37
N VAL A 766 -7.99 6.33 -30.55
CA VAL A 766 -6.72 5.62 -30.67
C VAL A 766 -6.77 4.31 -29.86
N SER A 767 -7.09 3.24 -30.57
CA SER A 767 -6.95 1.85 -30.10
C SER A 767 -5.47 1.44 -30.18
N SER A 768 -5.15 0.20 -30.49
CA SER A 768 -3.80 -0.29 -30.76
C SER A 768 -3.86 -1.61 -31.53
N GLY A 769 -2.77 -2.03 -32.18
CA GLY A 769 -2.64 -3.39 -32.71
C GLY A 769 -2.66 -4.49 -31.63
N ALA A 770 -2.61 -4.07 -30.37
CA ALA A 770 -3.13 -4.80 -29.21
C ALA A 770 -4.53 -5.42 -29.52
N ALA A 771 -5.44 -4.61 -30.08
CA ALA A 771 -6.81 -4.96 -30.50
C ALA A 771 -6.91 -5.67 -31.87
N ILE A 772 -5.83 -6.34 -32.29
CA ILE A 772 -5.76 -7.11 -33.53
C ILE A 772 -4.99 -8.42 -33.30
N LEU A 773 -3.77 -8.30 -32.76
CA LEU A 773 -2.72 -9.30 -32.87
C LEU A 773 -2.92 -10.50 -31.95
N MET A 774 -3.56 -10.29 -30.80
CA MET A 774 -3.81 -11.34 -29.82
C MET A 774 -5.08 -12.12 -30.23
N ASN A 775 -4.98 -12.97 -31.25
CA ASN A 775 -6.16 -13.66 -31.84
C ASN A 775 -5.97 -15.18 -32.10
N PRO A 776 -6.36 -16.09 -31.20
CA PRO A 776 -5.90 -17.98 -31.28
C PRO A 776 -6.07 -18.76 -32.61
N ASN A 777 -7.08 -19.63 -32.73
CA ASN A 777 -8.01 -19.87 -33.86
C ASN A 777 -7.97 -18.99 -35.14
N TRP A 778 -7.21 -17.90 -35.25
CA TRP A 778 -7.12 -17.14 -36.49
C TRP A 778 -6.33 -18.00 -37.48
N PRO A 779 -6.85 -18.27 -38.69
CA PRO A 779 -6.17 -19.20 -39.59
C PRO A 779 -4.74 -18.71 -39.86
N LYS A 780 -3.73 -19.54 -39.57
CA LYS A 780 -2.31 -19.14 -39.66
C LYS A 780 -1.87 -18.75 -41.08
N ASP A 781 -2.74 -19.00 -42.07
CA ASP A 781 -2.58 -18.61 -43.46
C ASP A 781 -3.47 -17.42 -43.90
N LYS A 782 -4.41 -16.97 -43.07
CA LYS A 782 -5.17 -15.73 -43.30
C LYS A 782 -4.41 -14.53 -42.74
N VAL A 783 -4.22 -13.49 -43.55
CA VAL A 783 -3.69 -12.20 -43.10
C VAL A 783 -4.71 -11.50 -42.19
N MET A 784 -4.25 -10.91 -41.08
CA MET A 784 -5.05 -10.08 -40.18
C MET A 784 -5.36 -8.74 -40.85
N ASP A 785 -6.64 -8.51 -41.13
CA ASP A 785 -7.27 -7.34 -41.75
C ASP A 785 -8.14 -6.59 -40.71
N GLU A 786 -8.81 -5.48 -41.04
CA GLU A 786 -9.61 -4.72 -40.07
C GLU A 786 -10.74 -5.53 -39.40
N ASP A 787 -11.23 -6.59 -40.07
CA ASP A 787 -12.17 -7.57 -39.52
C ASP A 787 -11.53 -8.51 -38.48
N CYS A 788 -10.19 -8.56 -38.43
CA CYS A 788 -9.41 -9.09 -37.32
C CYS A 788 -9.54 -8.16 -36.11
N TRP A 789 -10.67 -8.28 -35.42
CA TRP A 789 -10.57 -8.57 -34.00
C TRP A 789 -10.00 -10.01 -33.89
N SER A 790 -8.89 -10.25 -33.21
CA SER A 790 -8.79 -10.23 -31.75
C SER A 790 -10.02 -10.91 -31.00
N ASP A 791 -9.87 -11.70 -29.90
CA ASP A 791 -10.91 -12.64 -29.31
C ASP A 791 -10.82 -13.15 -27.79
N GLU A 792 -11.08 -12.34 -26.71
CA GLU A 792 -10.70 -12.14 -25.22
C GLU A 792 -10.58 -13.34 -24.29
N GLN A 793 -10.84 -14.49 -24.84
CA GLN A 793 -11.71 -15.45 -24.23
C GLN A 793 -11.00 -16.83 -24.31
N TYR A 794 -9.65 -16.74 -24.25
CA TYR A 794 -8.64 -17.73 -23.82
C TYR A 794 -7.34 -17.05 -23.31
N CYS A 795 -6.92 -15.89 -23.82
CA CYS A 795 -6.14 -14.86 -23.11
C CYS A 795 -7.05 -13.99 -22.22
N LYS A 796 -8.09 -14.58 -21.62
CA LYS A 796 -8.49 -14.19 -20.25
C LYS A 796 -8.20 -15.31 -19.24
N THR A 797 -7.14 -16.05 -19.56
CA THR A 797 -6.63 -17.15 -18.77
C THR A 797 -5.08 -17.17 -18.63
N THR A 798 -4.31 -16.06 -18.85
CA THR A 798 -2.82 -16.03 -19.07
C THR A 798 -1.73 -14.88 -18.63
N GLU A 799 -1.96 -13.57 -18.23
CA GLU A 799 -1.21 -12.25 -17.83
C GLU A 799 -0.62 -11.05 -18.69
N ASN A 800 -1.37 -10.14 -19.36
CA ASN A 800 -1.21 -8.66 -19.32
C ASN A 800 -2.61 -8.00 -19.46
N TRP A 801 -3.08 -6.99 -18.70
CA TRP A 801 -4.50 -6.54 -18.85
C TRP A 801 -4.78 -5.59 -20.05
N TYR A 802 -3.72 -5.10 -20.69
CA TYR A 802 -3.72 -3.94 -21.58
C TYR A 802 -4.57 -4.03 -22.85
N CYS A 803 -4.47 -5.09 -23.66
CA CYS A 803 -5.15 -5.08 -24.95
C CYS A 803 -6.67 -5.21 -24.76
N ALA A 804 -7.14 -5.88 -23.71
CA ALA A 804 -8.56 -6.00 -23.37
C ALA A 804 -9.10 -4.64 -22.97
N SER A 805 -8.35 -3.88 -22.18
CA SER A 805 -8.66 -2.49 -21.91
C SER A 805 -8.82 -1.69 -23.21
N LYS A 806 -7.90 -1.87 -24.17
CA LYS A 806 -7.99 -1.21 -25.48
C LYS A 806 -9.15 -1.67 -26.33
N THR A 807 -9.45 -2.95 -26.40
CA THR A 807 -10.46 -3.43 -27.35
C THR A 807 -11.87 -3.40 -26.84
N ILE A 808 -12.06 -3.57 -25.53
CA ILE A 808 -13.35 -3.30 -24.90
C ILE A 808 -13.65 -1.79 -25.04
N ALA A 809 -12.66 -0.90 -24.85
CA ALA A 809 -12.84 0.53 -25.10
C ALA A 809 -13.11 0.86 -26.57
N GLU A 810 -12.42 0.22 -27.52
CA GLU A 810 -12.68 0.39 -28.96
C GLU A 810 -14.10 -0.07 -29.35
N ARG A 811 -14.56 -1.20 -28.80
CA ARG A 811 -15.91 -1.71 -29.03
C ARG A 811 -16.98 -0.87 -28.36
N ALA A 812 -16.75 -0.41 -27.13
CA ALA A 812 -17.64 0.52 -26.44
C ALA A 812 -17.74 1.85 -27.19
N ALA A 813 -16.65 2.32 -27.81
CA ALA A 813 -16.67 3.52 -28.65
C ALA A 813 -17.57 3.37 -29.88
N LEU A 814 -17.40 2.27 -30.63
CA LEU A 814 -18.23 1.98 -31.81
C LEU A 814 -19.70 1.72 -31.43
N GLN A 815 -19.97 0.98 -30.35
CA GLN A 815 -21.35 0.76 -29.87
C GLN A 815 -22.03 2.05 -29.38
N TYR A 816 -21.27 2.98 -28.79
CA TYR A 816 -21.78 4.30 -28.45
C TYR A 816 -22.06 5.14 -29.71
N ALA A 817 -21.19 5.06 -30.71
CA ALA A 817 -21.34 5.72 -32.01
C ALA A 817 -22.66 5.31 -32.69
N ASP A 818 -22.85 4.00 -32.89
CA ASP A 818 -24.03 3.40 -33.51
C ASP A 818 -25.33 3.78 -32.76
N LYS A 819 -25.30 3.74 -31.42
CA LYS A 819 -26.47 4.00 -30.58
C LYS A 819 -26.90 5.47 -30.54
N ASN A 820 -25.95 6.40 -30.67
CA ASN A 820 -26.21 7.85 -30.52
C ASN A 820 -26.04 8.64 -31.83
N ASN A 821 -25.84 7.95 -32.96
CA ASN A 821 -25.62 8.54 -34.29
C ASN A 821 -24.47 9.58 -34.28
N LEU A 822 -23.35 9.23 -33.64
CA LEU A 822 -22.11 10.01 -33.61
C LEU A 822 -21.10 9.37 -34.57
N ASP A 823 -20.45 10.15 -35.44
CA ASP A 823 -19.43 9.63 -36.36
C ASP A 823 -18.12 9.33 -35.59
N VAL A 824 -17.75 8.05 -35.50
CA VAL A 824 -16.57 7.58 -34.75
C VAL A 824 -15.75 6.63 -35.59
N ILE A 825 -14.44 6.87 -35.64
CA ILE A 825 -13.45 6.09 -36.40
C ILE A 825 -12.36 5.62 -35.43
N THR A 826 -11.89 4.38 -35.59
CA THR A 826 -10.88 3.78 -34.69
C THR A 826 -9.61 3.45 -35.46
N VAL A 827 -8.44 3.72 -34.85
CA VAL A 827 -7.14 3.43 -35.46
C VAL A 827 -6.28 2.61 -34.52
N CYS A 828 -5.66 1.55 -35.05
CA CYS A 828 -4.97 0.51 -34.31
C CYS A 828 -3.45 0.47 -34.64
N PRO A 829 -2.62 1.32 -34.02
CA PRO A 829 -1.17 1.29 -34.18
C PRO A 829 -0.49 0.14 -33.42
N THR A 830 0.44 -0.57 -34.07
CA THR A 830 1.24 -1.68 -33.48
C THR A 830 2.38 -1.15 -32.59
N GLN A 831 3.53 -1.83 -32.47
CA GLN A 831 4.60 -1.39 -31.55
C GLN A 831 5.25 -0.08 -32.06
N ILE A 832 4.81 1.05 -31.51
CA ILE A 832 5.24 2.39 -31.90
C ILE A 832 6.69 2.64 -31.47
N LEU A 833 7.56 2.91 -32.44
CA LEU A 833 8.92 3.42 -32.25
C LEU A 833 9.08 4.78 -32.95
N GLY A 834 10.28 5.34 -32.99
CA GLY A 834 10.55 6.69 -33.53
C GLY A 834 10.92 7.72 -32.44
N PRO A 835 11.06 9.00 -32.82
CA PRO A 835 11.61 10.05 -31.95
C PRO A 835 10.68 10.43 -30.79
N LEU A 836 11.25 10.62 -29.58
CA LEU A 836 10.51 10.95 -28.36
C LEU A 836 10.54 12.46 -28.07
N LEU A 837 9.38 13.13 -28.14
CA LEU A 837 9.26 14.56 -27.85
C LEU A 837 9.33 14.86 -26.34
N GLN A 838 8.71 14.01 -25.52
CA GLN A 838 8.77 14.04 -24.05
C GLN A 838 10.11 13.51 -23.52
N SER A 839 10.46 13.86 -22.28
CA SER A 839 11.73 13.47 -21.63
C SER A 839 11.77 12.02 -21.14
N THR A 840 10.62 11.35 -21.04
CA THR A 840 10.47 9.98 -20.50
C THR A 840 10.38 8.92 -21.59
N ALA A 841 11.06 7.79 -21.39
CA ALA A 841 10.96 6.62 -22.27
C ALA A 841 9.63 5.91 -22.07
N ASN A 842 8.92 5.59 -23.17
CA ASN A 842 7.67 4.84 -23.12
C ASN A 842 7.90 3.31 -23.16
N ALA A 843 6.84 2.53 -22.90
CA ALA A 843 6.91 1.06 -22.85
C ALA A 843 7.46 0.42 -24.15
N SER A 844 7.10 0.97 -25.32
CA SER A 844 7.59 0.48 -26.62
C SER A 844 9.10 0.71 -26.79
N SER A 845 9.61 1.87 -26.39
CA SER A 845 11.04 2.19 -26.40
C SER A 845 11.84 1.37 -25.38
N LEU A 846 11.25 1.04 -24.23
CA LEU A 846 11.92 0.23 -23.19
C LEU A 846 12.30 -1.18 -23.69
N PHE A 847 11.58 -1.75 -24.66
CA PHE A 847 11.98 -2.99 -25.34
C PHE A 847 13.33 -2.84 -26.06
N LEU A 848 13.52 -1.75 -26.82
CA LEU A 848 14.78 -1.47 -27.52
C LEU A 848 15.92 -1.18 -26.53
N VAL A 849 15.62 -0.49 -25.43
CA VAL A 849 16.59 -0.26 -24.34
C VAL A 849 17.04 -1.57 -23.67
N LYS A 850 16.14 -2.55 -23.48
CA LYS A 850 16.49 -3.88 -22.97
C LYS A 850 17.43 -4.64 -23.92
N LEU A 851 17.21 -4.56 -25.24
CA LEU A 851 18.09 -5.16 -26.24
C LEU A 851 19.49 -4.52 -26.28
N LEU A 852 19.60 -3.22 -26.02
CA LEU A 852 20.86 -2.46 -26.12
C LEU A 852 21.69 -2.48 -24.81
N LYS A 853 21.06 -2.57 -23.63
CA LYS A 853 21.79 -2.63 -22.34
C LYS A 853 22.56 -3.93 -22.14
N GLY A 854 22.14 -5.02 -22.79
CA GLY A 854 22.78 -6.34 -22.68
C GLY A 854 22.49 -7.05 -21.35
N GLY A 855 23.12 -8.22 -21.15
CA GLY A 855 22.90 -9.10 -20.00
C GLY A 855 22.01 -10.32 -20.28
N LEU A 856 21.45 -10.43 -21.49
CA LEU A 856 20.72 -11.61 -21.96
C LEU A 856 21.61 -12.39 -22.93
N GLU A 857 22.04 -13.60 -22.57
CA GLU A 857 22.83 -14.46 -23.47
C GLU A 857 21.95 -15.20 -24.49
N THR A 858 20.75 -15.60 -24.06
CA THR A 858 19.74 -16.34 -24.82
C THR A 858 18.44 -15.55 -24.87
N MET A 859 17.75 -15.54 -26.03
CA MET A 859 16.46 -14.86 -26.19
C MET A 859 15.52 -15.61 -27.16
N GLU A 860 14.21 -15.52 -26.96
CA GLU A 860 13.23 -16.15 -27.84
C GLU A 860 13.09 -15.40 -29.18
N ASN A 861 13.14 -16.12 -30.31
CA ASN A 861 13.04 -15.55 -31.65
C ASN A 861 11.58 -15.33 -32.08
N LYS A 862 10.91 -14.38 -31.43
CA LYS A 862 9.51 -14.00 -31.74
C LYS A 862 9.40 -12.93 -32.82
N THR A 863 8.30 -13.00 -33.58
CA THR A 863 7.91 -11.96 -34.55
C THR A 863 7.54 -10.66 -33.83
N ARG A 864 7.91 -9.51 -34.42
CA ARG A 864 7.57 -8.16 -33.96
C ARG A 864 6.92 -7.37 -35.10
N VAL A 865 5.92 -6.55 -34.75
CA VAL A 865 5.25 -5.65 -35.70
C VAL A 865 5.42 -4.20 -35.25
N ILE A 866 6.11 -3.39 -36.06
CA ILE A 866 6.66 -2.07 -35.71
C ILE A 866 6.09 -0.99 -36.63
N VAL A 867 5.86 0.20 -36.08
CA VAL A 867 5.40 1.42 -36.79
C VAL A 867 6.15 2.65 -36.25
N ASP A 868 6.40 3.67 -37.07
CA ASP A 868 6.93 4.96 -36.60
C ASP A 868 5.80 5.84 -36.05
N VAL A 869 6.06 6.56 -34.95
CA VAL A 869 5.12 7.50 -34.32
C VAL A 869 4.62 8.60 -35.28
N ARG A 870 5.43 8.99 -36.28
CA ARG A 870 5.08 9.96 -37.33
C ARG A 870 4.03 9.37 -38.27
N ASP A 871 4.25 8.14 -38.75
CA ASP A 871 3.32 7.40 -39.61
C ASP A 871 1.96 7.20 -38.91
N VAL A 872 1.96 6.99 -37.58
CA VAL A 872 0.71 6.90 -36.77
C VAL A 872 -0.01 8.25 -36.71
N ALA A 873 0.69 9.36 -36.49
CA ALA A 873 0.07 10.69 -36.46
C ALA A 873 -0.57 11.05 -37.81
N GLU A 874 0.11 10.72 -38.91
CA GLU A 874 -0.39 10.87 -40.28
C GLU A 874 -1.65 10.01 -40.53
N ALA A 875 -1.69 8.78 -40.01
CA ALA A 875 -2.87 7.91 -40.08
C ALA A 875 -4.08 8.48 -39.33
N LEU A 876 -3.88 9.07 -38.14
CA LEU A 876 -4.95 9.68 -37.35
C LEU A 876 -5.54 10.91 -38.06
N LEU A 877 -4.71 11.78 -38.62
CA LEU A 877 -5.19 12.95 -39.36
C LEU A 877 -5.94 12.53 -40.63
N LEU A 878 -5.38 11.61 -41.42
CA LEU A 878 -5.98 11.12 -42.67
C LEU A 878 -7.36 10.49 -42.41
N THR A 879 -7.51 9.71 -41.34
CA THR A 879 -8.79 9.09 -40.98
C THR A 879 -9.82 10.09 -40.44
N TYR A 880 -9.39 11.20 -39.83
CA TYR A 880 -10.29 12.31 -39.51
C TYR A 880 -10.77 13.06 -40.77
N GLU A 881 -9.84 13.50 -41.62
CA GLU A 881 -10.12 14.42 -42.74
C GLU A 881 -10.90 13.79 -43.90
N LYS A 882 -10.72 12.49 -44.17
CA LYS A 882 -11.36 11.81 -45.32
C LYS A 882 -12.85 11.52 -45.07
N PRO A 883 -13.81 12.08 -45.84
CA PRO A 883 -15.23 11.75 -45.69
C PRO A 883 -15.53 10.26 -45.89
N GLU A 884 -14.76 9.58 -46.74
CA GLU A 884 -14.86 8.14 -47.02
C GLU A 884 -14.28 7.23 -45.92
N ALA A 885 -13.57 7.79 -44.92
CA ALA A 885 -13.05 7.01 -43.81
C ALA A 885 -14.17 6.60 -42.84
N SER A 886 -14.18 5.33 -42.44
CA SER A 886 -15.23 4.75 -41.59
C SER A 886 -14.79 3.48 -40.86
N GLY A 887 -15.26 3.29 -39.62
CA GLY A 887 -14.96 2.12 -38.79
C GLY A 887 -13.49 2.03 -38.37
N ARG A 888 -12.91 0.82 -38.43
CA ARG A 888 -11.54 0.53 -37.97
C ARG A 888 -10.47 0.75 -39.04
N TYR A 889 -9.22 0.99 -38.64
CA TYR A 889 -8.03 1.00 -39.50
C TYR A 889 -6.79 0.43 -38.80
N ILE A 890 -6.02 -0.43 -39.49
CA ILE A 890 -4.78 -1.02 -38.97
C ILE A 890 -3.56 -0.21 -39.40
N CYS A 891 -2.66 0.09 -38.47
CA CYS A 891 -1.41 0.82 -38.71
C CYS A 891 -0.19 -0.04 -38.28
N ALA A 892 0.30 -0.86 -39.22
CA ALA A 892 1.20 -1.99 -39.00
C ALA A 892 2.16 -2.27 -40.20
N PRO A 893 3.11 -1.37 -40.51
CA PRO A 893 3.88 -1.42 -41.77
C PRO A 893 5.07 -2.40 -41.79
N HIS A 894 5.64 -2.79 -40.64
CA HIS A 894 6.85 -3.59 -40.60
C HIS A 894 6.69 -4.85 -39.75
N ILE A 895 7.07 -6.00 -40.30
CA ILE A 895 7.06 -7.30 -39.63
C ILE A 895 8.48 -7.86 -39.66
N ILE A 896 9.05 -8.22 -38.50
CA ILE A 896 10.45 -8.67 -38.39
C ILE A 896 10.65 -9.66 -37.23
N GLN A 897 11.50 -10.68 -37.41
CA GLN A 897 11.88 -11.62 -36.34
C GLN A 897 12.93 -11.00 -35.41
N ILE A 898 12.90 -11.33 -34.10
CA ILE A 898 13.84 -10.78 -33.10
C ILE A 898 15.31 -11.02 -33.46
N ARG A 899 15.67 -12.21 -33.97
CA ARG A 899 17.04 -12.50 -34.44
C ARG A 899 17.50 -11.55 -35.53
N ASP A 900 16.62 -11.25 -36.47
CA ASP A 900 16.93 -10.48 -37.68
C ASP A 900 16.90 -8.96 -37.37
N LEU A 901 16.04 -8.54 -36.42
CA LEU A 901 16.07 -7.22 -35.78
C LEU A 901 17.39 -7.02 -35.01
N VAL A 902 17.83 -8.00 -34.22
CA VAL A 902 19.15 -7.97 -33.57
C VAL A 902 20.28 -7.98 -34.61
N GLY A 903 20.10 -8.65 -35.75
CA GLY A 903 21.01 -8.56 -36.90
C GLY A 903 21.17 -7.13 -37.43
N LYS A 904 20.05 -6.45 -37.73
CA LYS A 904 20.05 -5.03 -38.15
C LYS A 904 20.61 -4.09 -37.08
N LEU A 905 20.25 -4.30 -35.81
CA LEU A 905 20.81 -3.51 -34.70
C LEU A 905 22.32 -3.73 -34.55
N ARG A 906 22.81 -4.96 -34.74
CA ARG A 906 24.24 -5.30 -34.68
C ARG A 906 25.04 -4.75 -35.85
N SER A 907 24.48 -4.69 -37.07
CA SER A 907 25.15 -4.05 -38.20
C SER A 907 25.18 -2.53 -38.08
N MET A 908 24.10 -1.90 -37.59
CA MET A 908 24.07 -0.46 -37.33
C MET A 908 24.95 -0.06 -36.13
N HIS A 909 24.96 -0.86 -35.05
CA HIS A 909 25.54 -0.50 -33.76
C HIS A 909 26.33 -1.67 -33.12
N PRO A 910 27.47 -2.10 -33.69
CA PRO A 910 28.17 -3.33 -33.28
C PRO A 910 28.72 -3.36 -31.84
N ASN A 911 28.82 -2.20 -31.17
CA ASN A 911 29.50 -2.08 -29.86
C ASN A 911 28.65 -2.50 -28.65
N TYR A 912 27.40 -2.94 -28.83
CA TYR A 912 26.51 -3.37 -27.74
C TYR A 912 26.52 -4.90 -27.53
N LYS A 913 26.29 -5.34 -26.29
CA LYS A 913 26.26 -6.76 -25.91
C LYS A 913 24.90 -7.39 -26.21
N TYR A 914 24.66 -7.71 -27.48
CA TYR A 914 23.45 -8.41 -27.94
C TYR A 914 23.39 -9.89 -27.50
N PRO A 915 22.18 -10.49 -27.44
CA PRO A 915 22.01 -11.93 -27.32
C PRO A 915 22.75 -12.70 -28.42
N LYS A 916 23.26 -13.87 -28.07
CA LYS A 916 24.00 -14.77 -28.97
C LYS A 916 23.15 -15.96 -29.39
N ASN A 917 22.46 -16.56 -28.43
CA ASN A 917 21.65 -17.74 -28.63
C ASN A 917 20.19 -17.32 -28.85
N PHE A 918 19.51 -17.97 -29.78
CA PHE A 918 18.09 -17.74 -30.03
C PHE A 918 17.33 -19.06 -29.99
N THR A 919 16.26 -19.12 -29.21
CA THR A 919 15.33 -20.26 -29.21
C THR A 919 14.21 -20.02 -30.22
N ASP A 920 13.93 -21.00 -31.08
CA ASP A 920 12.87 -20.87 -32.09
C ASP A 920 11.48 -20.90 -31.43
N SER A 921 10.60 -20.01 -31.91
CA SER A 921 9.23 -19.87 -31.44
C SER A 921 8.22 -20.03 -32.59
N ALA A 922 7.05 -20.59 -32.30
CA ALA A 922 6.14 -21.11 -33.33
C ALA A 922 5.09 -20.09 -33.84
N GLY A 923 5.50 -19.09 -34.64
CA GLY A 923 4.52 -18.29 -35.39
C GLY A 923 5.05 -17.08 -36.17
N ASP A 924 4.94 -17.14 -37.50
CA ASP A 924 5.00 -15.95 -38.37
C ASP A 924 3.68 -15.18 -38.30
N VAL A 925 3.73 -13.93 -37.86
CA VAL A 925 2.57 -13.03 -37.81
C VAL A 925 2.34 -12.42 -39.20
N LYS A 926 1.11 -12.53 -39.72
CA LYS A 926 0.69 -11.95 -41.01
C LYS A 926 -0.40 -10.91 -40.77
N ILE A 927 -0.07 -9.63 -40.89
CA ILE A 927 -1.00 -8.49 -40.66
C ILE A 927 -0.95 -7.50 -41.82
N SER A 928 -2.06 -6.81 -42.07
CA SER A 928 -2.31 -5.92 -43.21
C SER A 928 -2.65 -4.51 -42.75
N SER A 929 -2.17 -3.50 -43.49
CA SER A 929 -2.65 -2.11 -43.44
C SER A 929 -3.29 -1.66 -44.76
N GLU A 930 -3.73 -2.60 -45.61
CA GLU A 930 -4.18 -2.28 -46.97
C GLU A 930 -5.43 -1.37 -47.01
N LYS A 931 -6.35 -1.44 -46.04
CA LYS A 931 -7.48 -0.49 -45.97
C LYS A 931 -7.00 0.94 -45.66
N LEU A 932 -6.00 1.09 -44.80
CA LEU A 932 -5.40 2.38 -44.46
C LEU A 932 -4.58 2.94 -45.65
N LYS A 933 -3.78 2.10 -46.33
CA LYS A 933 -3.08 2.49 -47.57
C LYS A 933 -4.05 2.94 -48.68
N ARG A 934 -5.22 2.32 -48.80
CA ARG A 934 -6.27 2.72 -49.77
C ARG A 934 -6.85 4.12 -49.52
N LEU A 935 -6.70 4.69 -48.32
CA LEU A 935 -7.02 6.11 -48.08
C LEU A 935 -5.93 7.08 -48.58
N GLY A 936 -4.74 6.56 -48.91
CA GLY A 936 -3.54 7.33 -49.31
C GLY A 936 -2.39 7.28 -48.30
N TRP A 937 -2.50 6.51 -47.22
CA TRP A 937 -1.45 6.40 -46.20
C TRP A 937 -0.18 5.74 -46.73
N GLN A 938 0.98 6.26 -46.30
CA GLN A 938 2.31 5.74 -46.62
C GLN A 938 3.08 5.54 -45.31
N CYS A 939 4.14 4.73 -45.36
CA CYS A 939 4.96 4.41 -44.19
C CYS A 939 6.46 4.57 -44.51
N ARG A 940 7.23 4.98 -43.51
CA ARG A 940 8.69 5.18 -43.61
C ARG A 940 9.44 3.84 -43.57
N PRO A 941 10.77 3.79 -43.81
CA PRO A 941 11.55 2.56 -43.65
C PRO A 941 11.77 2.17 -42.18
N LEU A 942 11.89 0.87 -41.92
CA LEU A 942 12.18 0.34 -40.58
C LEU A 942 13.55 0.80 -40.07
N GLU A 943 14.55 0.87 -40.95
CA GLU A 943 15.90 1.35 -40.66
C GLU A 943 15.87 2.81 -40.14
N GLU A 944 15.11 3.68 -40.80
CA GLU A 944 14.92 5.08 -40.38
C GLU A 944 14.25 5.15 -39.00
N THR A 945 13.19 4.35 -38.80
CA THR A 945 12.48 4.24 -37.51
C THR A 945 13.44 3.83 -36.38
N LEU A 946 14.30 2.83 -36.62
CA LEU A 946 15.25 2.32 -35.62
C LEU A 946 16.39 3.31 -35.30
N VAL A 947 16.86 4.08 -36.29
CA VAL A 947 17.84 5.16 -36.08
C VAL A 947 17.20 6.29 -35.27
N ASN A 948 16.05 6.82 -35.72
CA ASN A 948 15.41 7.99 -35.12
C ASN A 948 14.86 7.74 -33.71
N THR A 949 14.65 6.48 -33.33
CA THR A 949 14.36 6.09 -31.92
C THR A 949 15.55 6.38 -30.97
N ARG A 950 16.78 6.50 -31.50
CA ARG A 950 18.01 6.66 -30.70
C ARG A 950 18.52 8.11 -30.60
N GLU A 951 18.32 8.93 -31.63
CA GLU A 951 19.07 10.19 -31.85
C GLU A 951 19.11 11.13 -30.64
N ARG A 952 18.02 11.24 -29.87
CA ARG A 952 17.95 12.09 -28.67
C ARG A 952 18.93 11.72 -27.54
N GLY A 953 19.59 10.56 -27.63
CA GLY A 953 20.75 10.19 -26.81
C GLY A 953 22.06 10.89 -27.19
N ARG A 954 22.10 11.69 -28.27
CA ARG A 954 23.26 12.47 -28.73
C ARG A 954 22.95 13.91 -29.15
N GLU A 955 21.69 14.28 -29.38
CA GLU A 955 21.25 15.65 -29.76
C GLU A 955 21.42 16.71 -28.66
N LYS A 956 22.67 17.00 -28.28
CA LYS A 956 23.08 18.23 -27.59
C LYS A 956 24.29 18.92 -28.25
N LYS A 957 24.61 18.57 -29.51
CA LYS A 957 25.83 19.07 -30.16
C LYS A 957 25.79 19.44 -31.65
N ASP A 958 24.74 19.14 -32.40
CA ASP A 958 24.64 19.68 -33.76
C ASP A 958 23.22 20.16 -34.08
N GLY A 959 23.13 21.22 -34.89
CA GLY A 959 21.91 21.98 -35.12
C GLY A 959 21.48 21.92 -36.57
N ARG A 960 20.82 20.84 -36.99
CA ARG A 960 20.25 20.73 -38.33
C ARG A 960 19.19 19.63 -38.43
N GLU A 961 17.92 20.04 -38.47
CA GLU A 961 17.00 19.63 -39.53
C GLU A 961 15.75 20.53 -39.56
N ARG A 962 15.37 20.97 -40.77
CA ARG A 962 14.18 21.78 -41.07
C ARG A 962 13.67 21.35 -42.46
N GLU A 963 12.78 20.37 -42.56
CA GLU A 963 12.06 20.16 -43.83
C GLU A 963 10.74 19.37 -43.73
N CYS A 964 10.67 18.28 -42.97
CA CYS A 964 9.53 17.34 -42.99
C CYS A 964 8.19 17.76 -42.34
N MET A 965 7.86 19.06 -42.22
CA MET A 965 6.61 19.54 -41.60
C MET A 965 5.74 20.47 -42.49
N ARG A 966 5.97 20.51 -43.81
CA ARG A 966 5.40 21.58 -44.66
C ARG A 966 4.17 21.30 -45.51
N ASP A 967 3.75 20.04 -45.68
CA ASP A 967 2.51 19.70 -46.38
C ASP A 967 1.61 18.83 -45.51
N GLY A 968 0.29 19.06 -45.58
CA GLY A 968 -0.71 18.16 -45.00
C GLY A 968 -1.37 18.57 -43.67
N CYS A 969 -1.57 19.86 -43.37
CA CYS A 969 -2.65 20.25 -42.42
C CYS A 969 -3.11 21.70 -42.60
N ARG A 970 -4.41 21.92 -42.88
CA ARG A 970 -5.04 23.25 -42.84
C ARG A 970 -6.35 23.21 -42.06
N ARG A 971 -6.28 23.67 -40.80
CA ARG A 971 -7.40 23.83 -39.84
C ARG A 971 -8.11 22.52 -39.44
N VAL A 972 -7.46 21.77 -38.57
CA VAL A 972 -8.15 20.96 -37.55
C VAL A 972 -7.70 21.44 -36.17
N SER A 973 -8.60 22.05 -35.41
CA SER A 973 -8.34 22.48 -34.03
C SER A 973 -8.56 21.29 -33.08
N SER A 974 -7.48 20.70 -32.57
CA SER A 974 -7.54 19.56 -31.66
C SER A 974 -7.67 20.02 -30.21
N ILE A 975 -8.82 19.74 -29.59
CA ILE A 975 -8.95 19.80 -28.14
C ILE A 975 -8.29 18.56 -27.53
N MET A 976 -7.35 18.80 -26.62
CA MET A 976 -6.82 17.79 -25.70
C MET A 976 -7.30 18.11 -24.28
N ALA A 977 -8.33 17.41 -23.83
CA ALA A 977 -8.59 17.29 -22.40
C ALA A 977 -7.39 16.53 -21.77
N SER A 978 -6.66 17.16 -20.86
CA SER A 978 -5.49 16.56 -20.21
C SER A 978 -5.80 16.23 -18.75
N GLU A 979 -5.79 14.93 -18.44
CA GLU A 979 -6.75 14.39 -17.48
C GLU A 979 -6.04 13.86 -16.23
N ALA A 980 -6.19 14.56 -15.09
CA ALA A 980 -5.33 14.44 -13.92
C ALA A 980 -6.02 14.78 -12.57
N SER A 981 -6.42 13.74 -11.84
CA SER A 981 -6.23 13.68 -10.37
C SER A 981 -5.14 12.64 -10.05
N PRO A 982 -4.55 12.62 -8.83
CA PRO A 982 -3.21 12.08 -8.64
C PRO A 982 -3.04 10.57 -8.85
N LEU A 983 -1.85 10.24 -9.37
CA LEU A 983 -1.11 8.98 -9.36
C LEU A 983 -1.66 7.86 -8.45
N GLU A 984 -1.96 6.69 -9.03
CA GLU A 984 -1.23 5.41 -8.80
C GLU A 984 -1.94 4.22 -9.48
N GLY A 985 -1.33 3.02 -9.43
CA GLY A 985 -1.66 1.90 -10.30
C GLY A 985 -2.78 0.97 -9.80
N ILE A 986 -3.54 0.45 -10.78
CA ILE A 986 -3.81 -0.99 -10.91
C ILE A 986 -3.45 -1.39 -12.36
N GLN A 987 -2.25 -1.04 -12.84
CA GLN A 987 -1.07 -1.89 -12.63
C GLN A 987 -0.81 -2.32 -11.18
N ASP A 988 -0.55 -3.62 -11.04
CA ASP A 988 -0.07 -4.33 -9.84
C ASP A 988 -1.13 -4.70 -8.77
N ASP A 989 -2.25 -5.30 -9.20
CA ASP A 989 -2.60 -6.61 -8.63
C ASP A 989 -1.68 -7.66 -9.27
N GLU A 990 -0.48 -7.83 -8.70
CA GLU A 990 0.51 -8.79 -9.21
C GLU A 990 0.00 -10.23 -9.25
N LYS A 991 -1.02 -10.58 -8.44
CA LYS A 991 -1.55 -11.93 -8.34
C LYS A 991 -2.26 -12.32 -9.64
N ASN A 992 -3.15 -11.46 -10.11
CA ASN A 992 -3.68 -11.52 -11.47
C ASN A 992 -2.75 -10.74 -12.42
N ALA A 993 -1.47 -11.12 -12.43
CA ALA A 993 -0.54 -10.88 -13.53
C ALA A 993 -0.22 -12.19 -14.29
N HIS A 994 -1.12 -13.20 -14.17
CA HIS A 994 -1.23 -14.38 -15.05
C HIS A 994 -2.63 -14.72 -15.72
N LEU A 995 -3.60 -13.79 -15.99
CA LEU A 995 -4.81 -13.86 -16.91
C LEU A 995 -4.89 -13.25 -18.42
N LYS A 996 -4.03 -12.38 -19.06
CA LYS A 996 -3.70 -12.23 -20.56
C LYS A 996 -2.19 -12.24 -21.16
N LYS A 997 -1.25 -13.19 -20.90
CA LYS A 997 0.24 -13.25 -21.25
C LYS A 997 0.62 -14.42 -22.15
N LEU A 998 0.25 -15.65 -21.77
CA LEU A 998 0.07 -16.71 -22.77
C LEU A 998 -0.99 -16.20 -23.77
N GLU A 999 -0.95 -16.77 -24.96
CA GLU A 999 -1.41 -16.08 -26.15
C GLU A 999 -2.89 -15.83 -26.28
N ARG A 1000 -3.08 -14.94 -27.27
CA ARG A 1000 -4.25 -14.70 -28.10
C ARG A 1000 -5.46 -14.52 -27.23
N ALA A 1001 -5.98 -13.30 -27.19
CA ALA A 1001 -7.39 -12.99 -27.11
C ALA A 1001 -7.69 -11.74 -26.27
N GLU A 1002 -8.28 -10.66 -26.80
CA GLU A 1002 -8.76 -9.52 -25.98
C GLU A 1002 -10.23 -8.98 -26.33
N GLU A 1003 -11.08 -9.77 -27.05
CA GLU A 1003 -12.49 -9.63 -27.55
C GLU A 1003 -13.65 -10.78 -27.87
N ASN A 1004 -13.86 -12.04 -27.31
CA ASN A 1004 -14.92 -13.12 -27.68
C ASN A 1004 -16.00 -13.77 -26.66
N LEU A 1005 -15.74 -14.85 -25.84
CA LEU A 1005 -16.48 -15.41 -24.60
C LEU A 1005 -15.83 -15.26 -23.11
N GLN A 1006 -16.32 -14.41 -22.17
CA GLN A 1006 -15.52 -13.39 -21.38
C GLN A 1006 -15.13 -13.70 -19.90
N LEU A 1007 -14.05 -13.07 -19.36
CA LEU A 1007 -14.08 -12.64 -17.92
C LEU A 1007 -14.96 -11.41 -17.81
N PHE A 1008 -16.25 -11.67 -17.72
CA PHE A 1008 -17.17 -10.83 -16.98
C PHE A 1008 -16.80 -10.88 -15.50
N LYS A 1009 -17.03 -9.79 -14.75
CA LYS A 1009 -16.97 -9.81 -13.27
C LYS A 1009 -18.27 -10.43 -12.72
N ALA A 1010 -18.58 -11.65 -13.15
CA ALA A 1010 -19.76 -12.38 -12.71
C ALA A 1010 -19.53 -12.92 -11.30
N ASN A 1011 -20.40 -12.57 -10.35
CA ASN A 1011 -20.44 -13.27 -9.07
C ASN A 1011 -21.24 -14.55 -9.28
N LEU A 1012 -20.67 -15.69 -8.90
CA LEU A 1012 -21.32 -16.99 -8.97
C LEU A 1012 -22.70 -17.00 -8.30
N LEU A 1013 -22.87 -16.29 -7.17
CA LEU A 1013 -24.17 -16.17 -6.50
C LEU A 1013 -25.20 -15.27 -7.21
N ASP A 1014 -24.78 -14.40 -8.12
CA ASP A 1014 -25.68 -13.49 -8.83
C ASP A 1014 -26.10 -14.05 -10.18
N TYR A 1015 -27.30 -14.65 -10.22
CA TYR A 1015 -27.94 -15.12 -11.44
C TYR A 1015 -28.09 -14.04 -12.53
N GLY A 1016 -28.16 -12.76 -12.16
CA GLY A 1016 -28.29 -11.63 -13.08
C GLY A 1016 -27.03 -11.40 -13.92
N SER A 1017 -25.90 -11.09 -13.27
CA SER A 1017 -24.61 -10.94 -13.96
C SER A 1017 -24.21 -12.20 -14.71
N LEU A 1018 -24.58 -13.37 -14.19
CA LEU A 1018 -24.18 -14.65 -14.72
C LEU A 1018 -25.06 -15.12 -15.89
N SER A 1019 -26.36 -14.81 -15.88
CA SER A 1019 -27.24 -14.97 -17.06
C SER A 1019 -26.86 -14.00 -18.19
N ALA A 1020 -26.52 -12.75 -17.86
CA ALA A 1020 -26.02 -11.79 -18.84
C ALA A 1020 -24.68 -12.23 -19.47
N ALA A 1021 -23.78 -12.83 -18.69
CA ALA A 1021 -22.51 -13.39 -19.15
C ALA A 1021 -22.64 -14.63 -20.07
N ILE A 1022 -23.82 -15.26 -20.09
CA ILE A 1022 -24.09 -16.54 -20.77
C ILE A 1022 -25.06 -16.37 -21.94
N THR A 1023 -25.85 -15.29 -21.95
CA THR A 1023 -26.83 -15.02 -23.00
C THR A 1023 -26.17 -14.75 -24.33
N GLY A 1024 -26.44 -15.59 -25.33
CA GLY A 1024 -25.82 -15.54 -26.66
C GLY A 1024 -24.61 -16.47 -26.83
N CYS A 1025 -24.13 -17.15 -25.78
CA CYS A 1025 -23.12 -18.19 -25.93
C CYS A 1025 -23.67 -19.40 -26.71
N SER A 1026 -22.83 -20.08 -27.49
CA SER A 1026 -23.19 -21.34 -28.17
C SER A 1026 -22.85 -22.57 -27.32
N GLY A 1027 -21.81 -22.45 -26.50
CA GLY A 1027 -21.42 -23.34 -25.41
C GLY A 1027 -20.66 -22.58 -24.32
N VAL A 1028 -20.58 -23.12 -23.11
CA VAL A 1028 -19.94 -22.47 -21.94
C VAL A 1028 -18.96 -23.42 -21.26
N PHE A 1029 -17.84 -22.90 -20.75
CA PHE A 1029 -16.83 -23.65 -20.01
C PHE A 1029 -16.68 -23.07 -18.60
N HIS A 1030 -17.16 -23.79 -17.58
CA HIS A 1030 -17.10 -23.34 -16.20
C HIS A 1030 -15.88 -23.94 -15.46
N VAL A 1031 -15.00 -23.06 -14.97
CA VAL A 1031 -13.68 -23.38 -14.38
C VAL A 1031 -13.45 -22.72 -13.02
N ALA A 1032 -14.41 -21.94 -12.51
CA ALA A 1032 -14.21 -21.07 -11.36
C ALA A 1032 -14.76 -21.66 -10.05
N SER A 1033 -13.95 -21.66 -9.00
CA SER A 1033 -14.35 -21.90 -7.62
C SER A 1033 -13.60 -20.90 -6.71
N PRO A 1034 -14.25 -20.26 -5.73
CA PRO A 1034 -13.61 -19.26 -4.88
C PRO A 1034 -12.54 -19.86 -3.95
N VAL A 1035 -11.50 -19.06 -3.65
CA VAL A 1035 -10.49 -19.32 -2.59
C VAL A 1035 -9.96 -17.96 -2.07
N PRO A 1036 -9.78 -17.73 -0.75
CA PRO A 1036 -9.34 -16.43 -0.22
C PRO A 1036 -7.89 -16.05 -0.56
N SER A 1037 -7.55 -14.77 -0.47
CA SER A 1037 -6.22 -14.23 -0.79
C SER A 1037 -5.40 -13.83 0.45
N GLY A 1038 -4.51 -14.73 0.89
CA GLY A 1038 -3.46 -14.45 1.86
C GLY A 1038 -2.25 -15.36 1.64
N THR A 1039 -1.04 -14.78 1.66
CA THR A 1039 0.30 -15.38 1.75
C THR A 1039 0.49 -16.84 1.30
N LEU A 1040 1.04 -17.04 0.08
CA LEU A 1040 1.80 -18.26 -0.27
C LEU A 1040 2.97 -17.97 -1.24
N THR A 1041 3.96 -17.21 -0.79
CA THR A 1041 5.32 -17.36 -1.30
C THR A 1041 5.89 -18.68 -0.75
N TYR A 1042 5.74 -19.75 -1.52
CA TYR A 1042 6.34 -21.05 -1.20
C TYR A 1042 7.86 -20.96 -1.32
N ASN A 1043 8.54 -20.73 -0.19
CA ASN A 1043 9.98 -20.96 -0.11
C ASN A 1043 10.24 -22.46 -0.36
N TYR A 1044 11.14 -22.76 -1.29
CA TYR A 1044 11.39 -24.13 -1.81
C TYR A 1044 12.09 -25.07 -0.80
N THR A 1045 12.16 -24.68 0.47
CA THR A 1045 12.78 -25.39 1.59
C THR A 1045 11.77 -26.00 2.57
N TYR A 1046 10.47 -25.69 2.51
CA TYR A 1046 9.48 -26.30 3.41
C TYR A 1046 9.07 -27.74 3.00
N ALA A 1047 9.52 -28.21 1.83
CA ALA A 1047 9.20 -29.54 1.30
C ALA A 1047 9.92 -30.72 2.01
N GLN A 1048 10.88 -30.47 2.91
CA GLN A 1048 11.69 -31.51 3.57
C GLN A 1048 11.35 -31.77 5.05
N ARG A 1049 10.29 -31.17 5.62
CA ARG A 1049 9.85 -31.46 7.01
C ARG A 1049 8.54 -32.25 7.16
N ILE A 1050 8.00 -32.81 6.07
CA ILE A 1050 6.87 -33.77 6.14
C ILE A 1050 7.39 -35.21 5.99
N PHE A 1051 8.31 -35.62 6.88
CA PHE A 1051 8.73 -37.03 7.03
C PHE A 1051 9.21 -37.38 8.46
N CYS A 1052 8.56 -36.81 9.49
CA CYS A 1052 8.47 -37.38 10.84
C CYS A 1052 7.22 -36.81 11.53
N GLY A 1053 6.48 -37.65 12.28
CA GLY A 1053 5.13 -37.30 12.75
C GLY A 1053 5.08 -36.55 14.07
N GLY A 1054 4.06 -35.70 14.23
CA GLY A 1054 3.71 -35.04 15.49
C GLY A 1054 2.29 -34.46 15.41
N PHE A 1055 1.33 -35.05 16.13
CA PHE A 1055 -0.07 -34.62 16.14
C PHE A 1055 -0.27 -33.39 17.04
N LEU A 1056 -1.09 -32.43 16.61
CA LEU A 1056 -2.06 -31.75 17.48
C LEU A 1056 -3.31 -31.31 16.68
N GLY A 1057 -4.44 -31.20 17.36
CA GLY A 1057 -5.79 -31.29 16.77
C GLY A 1057 -6.50 -29.96 16.42
N PRO A 1058 -7.75 -30.03 15.90
CA PRO A 1058 -8.29 -28.99 15.00
C PRO A 1058 -9.60 -28.31 15.46
N ALA A 1059 -10.21 -27.56 14.53
CA ALA A 1059 -11.61 -27.11 14.48
C ALA A 1059 -11.98 -25.72 15.07
N SER A 1060 -11.41 -24.66 14.48
CA SER A 1060 -12.00 -23.30 14.47
C SER A 1060 -12.10 -22.73 13.04
N HIS A 1061 -11.00 -22.77 12.27
CA HIS A 1061 -10.89 -22.22 10.90
C HIS A 1061 -11.77 -22.89 9.83
N ILE A 1062 -12.54 -23.90 10.19
CA ILE A 1062 -13.26 -24.78 9.27
C ILE A 1062 -14.66 -24.27 8.92
N THR A 1063 -15.35 -23.55 9.82
CA THR A 1063 -16.72 -23.07 9.55
C THR A 1063 -16.74 -21.94 8.51
N ILE A 1064 -15.70 -21.10 8.51
CA ILE A 1064 -15.46 -20.05 7.51
C ILE A 1064 -15.15 -20.68 6.13
N LEU A 1065 -14.53 -21.87 6.11
CA LEU A 1065 -14.37 -22.66 4.89
C LEU A 1065 -15.66 -23.40 4.45
N GLN A 1066 -16.78 -23.24 5.17
CA GLN A 1066 -18.00 -24.03 4.97
C GLN A 1066 -19.24 -23.28 4.48
N VAL A 1067 -19.36 -21.97 4.70
CA VAL A 1067 -20.45 -21.16 4.11
C VAL A 1067 -19.88 -20.32 2.98
N ASP A 1068 -18.82 -19.57 3.26
CA ASP A 1068 -18.27 -18.49 2.41
C ASP A 1068 -17.55 -18.97 1.13
N LEU A 1069 -17.53 -20.28 0.89
CA LEU A 1069 -16.84 -20.94 -0.22
C LEU A 1069 -17.71 -22.00 -0.93
N ILE A 1070 -18.46 -22.78 -0.14
CA ILE A 1070 -19.22 -23.93 -0.62
C ILE A 1070 -20.51 -23.49 -1.30
N GLU A 1071 -21.34 -22.77 -0.57
CA GLU A 1071 -22.64 -22.29 -1.06
C GLU A 1071 -22.46 -21.31 -2.26
N PRO A 1072 -21.43 -20.44 -2.28
CA PRO A 1072 -20.98 -19.73 -3.48
C PRO A 1072 -20.61 -20.61 -4.68
N ALA A 1073 -19.77 -21.64 -4.51
CA ALA A 1073 -19.36 -22.51 -5.62
C ALA A 1073 -20.55 -23.30 -6.20
N VAL A 1074 -21.41 -23.81 -5.31
CA VAL A 1074 -22.61 -24.60 -5.62
C VAL A 1074 -23.62 -23.78 -6.39
N THR A 1075 -24.16 -22.76 -5.74
CA THR A 1075 -25.23 -21.94 -6.29
C THR A 1075 -24.71 -21.21 -7.53
N GLY A 1076 -23.40 -20.91 -7.55
CA GLY A 1076 -22.58 -20.65 -8.73
C GLY A 1076 -22.85 -21.53 -9.94
N THR A 1077 -22.48 -22.80 -9.88
CA THR A 1077 -22.63 -23.69 -11.05
C THR A 1077 -24.10 -23.94 -11.40
N VAL A 1078 -24.99 -23.99 -10.41
CA VAL A 1078 -26.45 -24.12 -10.65
C VAL A 1078 -26.99 -22.91 -11.42
N ASN A 1079 -26.52 -21.71 -11.07
CA ASN A 1079 -26.80 -20.48 -11.81
C ASN A 1079 -26.26 -20.55 -13.25
N VAL A 1080 -25.05 -21.09 -13.46
CA VAL A 1080 -24.47 -21.31 -14.81
C VAL A 1080 -25.37 -22.19 -15.67
N LEU A 1081 -25.73 -23.39 -15.21
CA LEU A 1081 -26.41 -24.37 -16.06
C LEU A 1081 -27.84 -23.94 -16.42
N LYS A 1082 -28.57 -23.33 -15.47
CA LYS A 1082 -29.92 -22.81 -15.72
C LYS A 1082 -29.91 -21.66 -16.73
N ALA A 1083 -29.00 -20.69 -16.53
CA ALA A 1083 -28.82 -19.56 -17.44
C ALA A 1083 -28.49 -20.01 -18.86
N CYS A 1084 -27.63 -21.04 -19.00
CA CYS A 1084 -27.26 -21.57 -20.31
C CYS A 1084 -28.47 -22.03 -21.11
N SER A 1085 -29.40 -22.78 -20.52
CA SER A 1085 -30.54 -23.27 -21.31
C SER A 1085 -31.69 -22.28 -21.44
N GLU A 1086 -31.84 -21.32 -20.52
CA GLU A 1086 -32.76 -20.19 -20.72
C GLU A 1086 -32.30 -19.32 -21.92
N ALA A 1087 -30.99 -19.20 -22.15
CA ALA A 1087 -30.38 -18.55 -23.31
C ALA A 1087 -30.31 -19.41 -24.60
N GLY A 1088 -30.68 -20.69 -24.56
CA GLY A 1088 -30.61 -21.59 -25.72
C GLY A 1088 -29.20 -22.06 -26.12
N VAL A 1089 -28.21 -21.94 -25.23
CA VAL A 1089 -26.88 -22.57 -25.32
C VAL A 1089 -27.07 -24.08 -25.55
N LYS A 1090 -26.19 -24.75 -26.32
CA LYS A 1090 -26.41 -26.17 -26.70
C LYS A 1090 -25.45 -27.19 -26.10
N ARG A 1091 -24.29 -26.78 -25.57
CA ARG A 1091 -23.32 -27.70 -24.96
C ARG A 1091 -22.46 -26.99 -23.92
N VAL A 1092 -22.42 -27.50 -22.70
CA VAL A 1092 -21.67 -26.88 -21.59
C VAL A 1092 -20.73 -27.91 -20.97
N VAL A 1093 -19.55 -27.44 -20.58
CA VAL A 1093 -18.46 -28.23 -20.01
C VAL A 1093 -18.09 -27.62 -18.67
N VAL A 1094 -17.86 -28.45 -17.65
CA VAL A 1094 -17.48 -28.02 -16.31
C VAL A 1094 -16.21 -28.75 -15.89
N VAL A 1095 -15.23 -28.00 -15.38
CA VAL A 1095 -13.94 -28.53 -14.94
C VAL A 1095 -13.96 -28.65 -13.42
N SER A 1096 -13.56 -29.81 -12.89
CA SER A 1096 -13.57 -30.10 -11.46
C SER A 1096 -12.20 -30.55 -10.96
N SER A 1097 -11.98 -30.43 -9.65
CA SER A 1097 -10.73 -30.84 -8.99
C SER A 1097 -10.53 -32.35 -9.06
N GLY A 1098 -9.27 -32.81 -9.03
CA GLY A 1098 -8.94 -34.22 -8.83
C GLY A 1098 -9.60 -34.82 -7.57
N ALA A 1099 -9.88 -34.00 -6.54
CA ALA A 1099 -10.63 -34.43 -5.36
C ALA A 1099 -12.08 -34.90 -5.67
N ALA A 1100 -12.64 -34.55 -6.83
CA ALA A 1100 -13.94 -35.02 -7.31
C ALA A 1100 -13.89 -36.41 -7.99
N ILE A 1101 -12.70 -37.01 -8.17
CA ILE A 1101 -12.52 -38.39 -8.67
C ILE A 1101 -11.64 -39.27 -7.77
N LEU A 1102 -10.69 -38.68 -7.02
CA LEU A 1102 -9.72 -39.40 -6.17
C LEU A 1102 -10.31 -39.99 -4.89
N MET A 1103 -11.46 -39.48 -4.41
CA MET A 1103 -12.10 -39.90 -3.15
C MET A 1103 -13.22 -40.92 -3.40
N ASN A 1104 -13.03 -41.81 -4.38
CA ASN A 1104 -13.84 -43.01 -4.55
C ASN A 1104 -13.06 -44.26 -4.07
N PRO A 1105 -13.19 -44.68 -2.80
CA PRO A 1105 -12.54 -45.89 -2.30
C PRO A 1105 -13.10 -47.18 -2.91
N ASN A 1106 -14.23 -47.09 -3.63
CA ASN A 1106 -14.92 -48.20 -4.28
C ASN A 1106 -14.51 -48.36 -5.77
N TRP A 1107 -13.60 -47.52 -6.29
CA TRP A 1107 -13.11 -47.66 -7.67
C TRP A 1107 -12.13 -48.84 -7.83
N PRO A 1108 -12.23 -49.67 -8.90
CA PRO A 1108 -11.32 -50.80 -9.09
C PRO A 1108 -9.88 -50.34 -9.35
N LYS A 1109 -8.92 -50.77 -8.53
CA LYS A 1109 -7.51 -50.34 -8.59
C LYS A 1109 -6.80 -50.64 -9.91
N ASP A 1110 -7.26 -51.67 -10.60
CA ASP A 1110 -6.78 -52.18 -11.88
C ASP A 1110 -7.61 -51.66 -13.10
N LYS A 1111 -8.60 -50.78 -12.87
CA LYS A 1111 -9.29 -50.01 -13.93
C LYS A 1111 -8.78 -48.58 -13.93
N VAL A 1112 -8.23 -48.12 -15.07
CA VAL A 1112 -7.85 -46.72 -15.27
C VAL A 1112 -9.06 -45.82 -14.96
N MET A 1113 -8.84 -44.73 -14.22
CA MET A 1113 -9.89 -43.76 -13.92
C MET A 1113 -10.39 -43.11 -15.22
N ASP A 1114 -11.65 -43.33 -15.55
CA ASP A 1114 -12.34 -42.81 -16.73
C ASP A 1114 -13.59 -42.00 -16.32
N GLU A 1115 -14.42 -41.58 -17.28
CA GLU A 1115 -15.53 -40.65 -17.06
C GLU A 1115 -16.63 -41.11 -16.07
N ASP A 1116 -16.66 -42.39 -15.69
CA ASP A 1116 -17.55 -42.94 -14.64
C ASP A 1116 -16.97 -42.80 -13.21
N CYS A 1117 -15.69 -42.40 -13.06
CA CYS A 1117 -14.96 -42.42 -11.78
C CYS A 1117 -15.22 -41.20 -10.89
N TRP A 1118 -16.42 -41.05 -10.34
CA TRP A 1118 -16.77 -39.94 -9.44
C TRP A 1118 -16.52 -40.27 -7.96
N SER A 1119 -16.03 -39.29 -7.19
CA SER A 1119 -15.78 -39.41 -5.74
C SER A 1119 -17.05 -39.76 -4.96
N ASP A 1120 -16.91 -40.62 -3.95
CA ASP A 1120 -18.02 -41.08 -3.13
C ASP A 1120 -18.48 -39.97 -2.17
N GLU A 1121 -19.69 -39.46 -2.41
CA GLU A 1121 -20.27 -38.34 -1.67
C GLU A 1121 -20.45 -38.64 -0.17
N GLN A 1122 -20.57 -39.92 0.19
CA GLN A 1122 -20.78 -40.38 1.57
C GLN A 1122 -19.44 -40.56 2.31
N TYR A 1123 -18.41 -41.04 1.62
CA TYR A 1123 -17.02 -41.06 2.09
C TYR A 1123 -16.45 -39.65 2.29
N CYS A 1124 -16.71 -38.73 1.35
CA CYS A 1124 -16.28 -37.33 1.45
C CYS A 1124 -16.98 -36.57 2.61
N LYS A 1125 -18.19 -36.98 3.01
CA LYS A 1125 -18.91 -36.41 4.17
C LYS A 1125 -18.41 -36.93 5.52
N THR A 1126 -17.70 -38.07 5.55
CA THR A 1126 -17.37 -38.81 6.77
C THR A 1126 -15.88 -38.81 7.13
N THR A 1127 -15.00 -38.35 6.23
CA THR A 1127 -13.55 -38.22 6.50
C THR A 1127 -13.22 -36.86 7.13
N GLU A 1128 -12.56 -36.87 8.29
CA GLU A 1128 -12.47 -35.72 9.21
C GLU A 1128 -11.44 -34.61 8.83
N GLN A 1129 -11.23 -34.34 7.54
CA GLN A 1129 -10.65 -33.07 7.08
C GLN A 1129 -11.69 -32.02 6.64
N LYS A 1130 -12.96 -32.27 7.00
CA LYS A 1130 -13.88 -31.24 7.53
C LYS A 1130 -14.11 -29.99 6.66
N GLY A 1131 -14.24 -30.13 5.35
CA GLY A 1131 -14.85 -29.12 4.46
C GLY A 1131 -16.01 -29.74 3.68
N ARG A 1132 -17.24 -29.20 3.76
CA ARG A 1132 -18.45 -29.80 3.15
C ARG A 1132 -18.50 -29.67 1.60
N LEU A 1133 -17.36 -29.44 0.94
CA LEU A 1133 -17.20 -28.61 -0.27
C LEU A 1133 -17.95 -29.06 -1.54
N CYS A 1134 -18.38 -30.33 -1.64
CA CYS A 1134 -18.89 -30.89 -2.90
C CYS A 1134 -20.39 -31.27 -2.91
N SER A 1135 -21.03 -31.47 -1.76
CA SER A 1135 -22.31 -32.22 -1.70
C SER A 1135 -23.50 -31.49 -2.33
N ILE A 1136 -23.63 -30.18 -2.09
CA ILE A 1136 -24.74 -29.39 -2.60
C ILE A 1136 -24.61 -29.17 -4.13
N TRP A 1137 -23.39 -29.33 -4.67
CA TRP A 1137 -22.99 -29.00 -6.05
C TRP A 1137 -23.59 -29.98 -7.07
N ILE A 1138 -23.53 -31.28 -6.78
CA ILE A 1138 -23.97 -32.31 -7.73
C ILE A 1138 -25.50 -32.34 -7.84
N LYS A 1139 -26.20 -32.26 -6.69
CA LYS A 1139 -27.64 -32.51 -6.64
C LYS A 1139 -28.47 -31.39 -7.27
N ASN A 1140 -28.21 -30.13 -6.92
CA ASN A 1140 -28.97 -29.00 -7.45
C ASN A 1140 -28.74 -28.77 -8.96
N ASN A 1141 -27.62 -29.22 -9.52
CA ASN A 1141 -27.37 -29.13 -10.96
C ASN A 1141 -28.19 -30.16 -11.75
N LEU A 1142 -28.28 -31.41 -11.30
CA LEU A 1142 -28.98 -32.48 -12.03
C LEU A 1142 -30.48 -32.22 -12.20
N ASP A 1143 -31.18 -31.83 -11.13
CA ASP A 1143 -32.62 -31.56 -11.19
C ASP A 1143 -32.94 -30.35 -12.08
N VAL A 1144 -32.03 -29.36 -12.13
CA VAL A 1144 -32.13 -28.20 -13.02
C VAL A 1144 -31.91 -28.59 -14.49
N ILE A 1145 -30.85 -29.33 -14.83
CA ILE A 1145 -30.57 -29.79 -16.21
C ILE A 1145 -31.77 -30.56 -16.80
N ASN A 1146 -32.41 -31.41 -16.00
CA ASN A 1146 -33.57 -32.21 -16.41
C ASN A 1146 -34.86 -31.39 -16.64
N SER A 1147 -34.92 -30.14 -16.17
CA SER A 1147 -36.11 -29.27 -16.30
C SER A 1147 -36.16 -28.42 -17.59
N LEU A 1148 -35.15 -28.55 -18.45
CA LEU A 1148 -34.83 -27.55 -19.49
C LEU A 1148 -35.14 -28.02 -20.93
N PRO A 1149 -35.42 -27.11 -21.89
CA PRO A 1149 -36.30 -27.42 -23.03
C PRO A 1149 -35.75 -28.33 -24.15
N ASN A 1150 -34.51 -28.81 -24.06
CA ASN A 1150 -33.97 -29.88 -24.94
C ASN A 1150 -32.70 -30.51 -24.32
N PRO A 1151 -32.81 -31.54 -23.47
CA PRO A 1151 -31.68 -32.07 -22.72
C PRO A 1151 -30.63 -32.81 -23.58
N ASN A 1152 -31.03 -33.35 -24.74
CA ASN A 1152 -30.21 -34.29 -25.52
C ASN A 1152 -29.02 -33.69 -26.30
N THR A 1153 -28.73 -32.38 -26.22
CA THR A 1153 -27.56 -31.77 -26.90
C THR A 1153 -26.30 -31.66 -26.02
N TRP A 1154 -26.42 -31.90 -24.71
CA TRP A 1154 -25.46 -31.47 -23.69
C TRP A 1154 -24.50 -32.58 -23.28
N SER A 1155 -23.53 -32.91 -24.14
CA SER A 1155 -22.48 -33.90 -23.84
C SER A 1155 -21.31 -33.28 -23.05
N SER A 1156 -21.16 -33.64 -21.77
CA SER A 1156 -19.96 -33.37 -20.97
C SER A 1156 -18.84 -34.34 -21.33
N ALA A 1157 -17.71 -33.86 -21.88
CA ALA A 1157 -16.55 -34.69 -22.20
C ALA A 1157 -15.23 -33.90 -22.17
N ALA A 1158 -14.14 -34.56 -21.78
CA ALA A 1158 -12.81 -33.96 -21.69
C ALA A 1158 -11.92 -34.29 -22.92
N ILE A 1159 -10.93 -33.42 -23.16
CA ILE A 1159 -9.70 -33.58 -23.97
C ILE A 1159 -9.73 -34.58 -25.14
N HIS A 1160 -9.64 -34.06 -26.37
CA HIS A 1160 -8.96 -34.81 -27.44
C HIS A 1160 -8.22 -33.92 -28.46
N CYS A 1161 -6.90 -34.08 -28.52
CA CYS A 1161 -6.09 -33.72 -29.68
C CYS A 1161 -5.69 -35.02 -30.41
N LYS A 1162 -5.73 -35.05 -31.75
CA LYS A 1162 -5.30 -36.26 -32.49
C LYS A 1162 -4.64 -35.94 -33.84
N ARG A 1163 -3.51 -36.62 -34.06
CA ARG A 1163 -2.77 -36.85 -35.31
C ARG A 1163 -2.09 -35.66 -36.00
N LYS A 1164 -0.75 -35.68 -35.95
CA LYS A 1164 0.07 -35.67 -37.16
C LYS A 1164 0.69 -37.05 -37.36
N GLN A 1165 0.33 -37.72 -38.45
CA GLN A 1165 1.25 -38.40 -39.41
C GLN A 1165 0.45 -39.15 -40.47
N LEU A 1166 1.07 -39.33 -41.64
CA LEU A 1166 0.48 -39.96 -42.83
C LEU A 1166 0.83 -41.44 -42.92
N ILE A 1167 -0.13 -42.22 -43.44
CA ILE A 1167 0.04 -43.39 -44.32
C ILE A 1167 1.22 -44.34 -43.99
N PHE A 1168 0.91 -45.51 -43.42
CA PHE A 1168 1.06 -46.81 -44.11
C PHE A 1168 0.32 -47.92 -43.33
N GLY A 1169 -0.05 -49.02 -44.01
CA GLY A 1169 -0.62 -50.23 -43.40
C GLY A 1169 -2.16 -50.31 -43.38
N GLN A 1170 -2.72 -51.42 -43.88
CA GLN A 1170 -4.15 -51.74 -43.88
C GLN A 1170 -4.44 -52.95 -42.97
N ALA A 1171 -5.70 -53.06 -42.50
CA ALA A 1171 -6.36 -54.26 -41.95
C ALA A 1171 -5.75 -54.85 -40.66
N THR A 1172 -6.50 -55.41 -39.70
CA THR A 1172 -7.70 -56.27 -39.80
C THR A 1172 -8.72 -56.06 -38.65
N GLU A 1173 -9.76 -56.89 -38.58
CA GLU A 1173 -10.92 -56.77 -37.67
C GLU A 1173 -10.75 -57.46 -36.28
N ARG A 1174 -11.79 -57.30 -35.43
CA ARG A 1174 -12.38 -58.24 -34.43
C ARG A 1174 -11.90 -58.27 -32.95
N ARG A 1175 -12.85 -57.81 -32.11
CA ARG A 1175 -13.51 -58.54 -30.99
C ARG A 1175 -12.82 -58.77 -29.61
N VAL A 1176 -13.53 -58.28 -28.59
CA VAL A 1176 -14.03 -59.00 -27.38
C VAL A 1176 -13.13 -59.14 -26.14
N ARG A 1177 -13.54 -58.40 -25.09
CA ARG A 1177 -13.68 -58.75 -23.64
C ARG A 1177 -12.56 -59.46 -22.86
N ASN A 1178 -12.16 -58.76 -21.78
CA ASN A 1178 -12.13 -59.21 -20.37
C ASN A 1178 -10.95 -60.01 -19.79
N ASN A 1179 -10.64 -59.63 -18.53
CA ASN A 1179 -10.02 -60.38 -17.43
C ASN A 1179 -8.53 -60.76 -17.55
N GLY A 1180 -7.69 -60.23 -16.66
CA GLY A 1180 -6.29 -60.66 -16.46
C GLY A 1180 -5.60 -59.97 -15.29
N LYS A 1181 -5.49 -60.67 -14.15
CA LYS A 1181 -4.89 -60.17 -12.90
C LYS A 1181 -3.35 -60.08 -12.93
N GLN A 1182 -2.82 -59.22 -12.03
CA GLN A 1182 -1.58 -59.40 -11.24
C GLN A 1182 -0.19 -59.41 -11.91
N ASN A 1183 0.68 -58.56 -11.32
CA ASN A 1183 2.11 -58.80 -10.99
C ASN A 1183 3.13 -59.01 -12.14
N ALA A 1184 4.42 -58.67 -12.02
CA ALA A 1184 5.17 -57.75 -11.13
C ALA A 1184 6.59 -57.56 -11.72
N GLY A 1185 7.39 -56.62 -11.20
CA GLY A 1185 8.73 -56.26 -11.70
C GLY A 1185 8.79 -54.77 -12.07
N GLU A 1186 9.57 -53.91 -11.40
CA GLU A 1186 11.04 -53.74 -11.54
C GLU A 1186 11.43 -53.02 -12.86
N LEU A 1187 12.32 -52.01 -12.90
CA LEU A 1187 13.18 -51.41 -11.85
C LEU A 1187 13.68 -50.01 -12.31
N LEU A 1188 13.95 -49.10 -11.35
CA LEU A 1188 14.67 -47.81 -11.48
C LEU A 1188 14.05 -46.73 -12.42
N MET A 1189 14.51 -45.45 -12.45
CA MET A 1189 14.84 -44.47 -11.38
C MET A 1189 15.22 -43.13 -12.05
N CYS A 1190 14.64 -42.01 -11.58
CA CYS A 1190 14.88 -40.63 -12.09
C CYS A 1190 14.44 -40.41 -13.56
N GLU A 1191 14.24 -39.19 -14.06
CA GLU A 1191 14.44 -37.84 -13.48
C GLU A 1191 13.11 -37.04 -13.36
N MET A 1192 13.16 -35.89 -12.69
CA MET A 1192 12.08 -34.90 -12.65
C MET A 1192 12.25 -33.86 -13.76
N LEU A 1193 11.17 -33.58 -14.51
CA LEU A 1193 10.71 -32.21 -14.84
C LEU A 1193 9.33 -32.24 -15.51
#